data_AF-A0A9W2WHY9-F1
#
_entry.id   AF-A0A9W2WHY9-F1
#
_cell.length_a   1.000
_cell.length_b   1.000
_cell.length_c   1.000
_cell.angle_alpha   90.00
_cell.angle_beta   90.00
_cell.angle_gamma   90.00
#
_symmetry.space_group_name_H-M   'P 1'
#
loop_
_entity.id
_entity.type
_entity.pdbx_description
1 polymer ?
#
loop_
_entity_poly.entity_id
_entity_poly.type
_entity_poly.pdbx_seq_one_letter_code
_entity_poly.pdbx_strand_id
1 'polypeptide(L)'
;MWPPLPPPRPGMSEETRQRKLAAAKKKLREYQQKNSPGVPAGAKKKRKIKNGSSPETTASGGGPSPEAAPKDRAAPVTLSADDTVSPGGVPSPRASPPRVTSMASTQNRDADSDPSPIDESTSFSSTESLRQLSQQLNGLVSESPSYINGEGLASCTDIKNLEKQENQEILDRLEKEKKEFEKKLVKEQGALREQLQVHIQTIGILVSEKTELQTALAHTQQAARQKAGELEDLANRLRSSRQRVGELERTLSAVSTQQKQADRYNKELTKERDSLRLDLYKNNKSNEDLKQQTSELEEKLRVMEKEKAAMQLGMEELQKKMEMSELLLQQFSSQPTADGSQQLQQALDEQARLETHVEQLKDSLKQLQAERDQYVVNMKEENAVWQQKMQQMLEQMGKLREEKECSMSQVQELETSLAKLRTEIAVPPPQKPPAGPSEVEQRLQAEAEQLQKELQSLARQLQAQVKDNESLSHLNQEQEQRLLELEQAAECWGKQAEERKQILESMQSDRATISRALSQNRELKEQLAELQNGFVRLSNENMEITSALHSEQHVKEELAKKLGQLQEKLGELKETVEVKSQEAQDLQQQRDQYLSHLQQYVAAYQQLASEKEVLHKQALLQTQLMDQLQHEEVQGKVAVQMAHQELQETQERLEAANQQNRQLQARLNLVAVPGEGDGLDGEEKDEEAPRRKLSVPEELDSRELLVAFFNSALASAEEEQARLRGQLKEEKLRCQRLAHLAAPAQDGAEKEAPASGIGGDSVPAETHQALQVAMDKLQGRFTALMQEKVDLKERVEELEHRCIQLSGETDTIGEYIALYQSQRAVLKARHQEKEEYISRLAQDKEAMKVKLLELRELVLRLVDERNEWYGKFLAAQNAAGEPTTAPPAPQEPGAADEGVLHEVSLEDNVDRPRGEALRGQTTPENPTAQIMQLLREIQNPEECPVLGSNTCIPFFYQADHNNEVKIMVV
;
A
#
# COMPACT_ATOMS: atom_id res chain seq x y z
N MET A 1 -19.30 32.69 -16.61
CA MET A 1 -20.02 31.39 -16.56
C MET A 1 -19.08 30.34 -16.00
N TRP A 2 -19.49 29.60 -14.98
CA TRP A 2 -18.77 28.43 -14.44
C TRP A 2 -19.65 27.18 -14.62
N PRO A 3 -19.08 25.96 -14.67
CA PRO A 3 -19.85 24.74 -14.86
C PRO A 3 -20.78 24.45 -13.67
N PRO A 4 -21.90 23.74 -13.88
CA PRO A 4 -22.82 23.39 -12.80
C PRO A 4 -22.14 22.46 -11.79
N LEU A 5 -22.38 22.70 -10.50
CA LEU A 5 -21.91 21.86 -9.41
C LEU A 5 -22.49 20.42 -9.54
N PRO A 6 -21.69 19.37 -9.27
CA PRO A 6 -22.22 18.02 -9.21
C PRO A 6 -23.25 17.90 -8.08
N PRO A 7 -24.33 17.12 -8.25
CA PRO A 7 -25.39 17.00 -7.27
C PRO A 7 -24.85 16.46 -5.93
N PRO A 8 -25.41 16.90 -4.78
CA PRO A 8 -24.99 16.40 -3.48
C PRO A 8 -25.17 14.87 -3.44
N ARG A 9 -24.11 14.14 -3.05
CA ARG A 9 -24.16 12.68 -2.87
C ARG A 9 -25.36 12.33 -1.99
N PRO A 10 -26.22 11.37 -2.36
CA PRO A 10 -27.41 11.04 -1.58
C PRO A 10 -27.05 10.77 -0.12
N GLY A 11 -27.54 11.62 0.78
CA GLY A 11 -27.43 11.40 2.20
C GLY A 11 -28.07 10.06 2.52
N MET A 12 -27.30 9.14 3.13
CA MET A 12 -27.82 7.80 3.43
C MET A 12 -29.14 7.94 4.20
N SER A 13 -30.21 7.36 3.65
CA SER A 13 -31.53 7.42 4.27
C SER A 13 -31.44 6.99 5.73
N GLU A 14 -32.29 7.54 6.60
CA GLU A 14 -32.22 7.20 8.03
C GLU A 14 -32.36 5.68 8.25
N GLU A 15 -33.19 5.02 7.43
CA GLU A 15 -33.28 3.57 7.39
C GLU A 15 -31.96 2.88 7.01
N THR A 16 -31.21 3.39 6.02
CA THR A 16 -29.86 2.89 5.67
C THR A 16 -28.87 3.08 6.81
N ARG A 17 -28.94 4.22 7.51
CA ARG A 17 -28.15 4.51 8.72
C ARG A 17 -28.51 3.54 9.85
N GLN A 18 -29.80 3.28 10.10
CA GLN A 18 -30.28 2.33 11.09
C GLN A 18 -29.89 0.89 10.74
N ARG A 19 -30.05 0.45 9.49
CA ARG A 19 -29.60 -0.88 9.00
C ARG A 19 -28.09 -1.07 9.18
N LYS A 20 -27.26 -0.08 8.83
CA LYS A 20 -25.80 -0.13 9.08
C LYS A 20 -25.45 -0.13 10.57
N LEU A 21 -26.16 0.62 11.40
CA LEU A 21 -25.95 0.67 12.85
C LEU A 21 -26.42 -0.63 13.55
N ALA A 22 -27.46 -1.29 13.05
CA ALA A 22 -27.87 -2.63 13.46
C ALA A 22 -26.84 -3.70 13.05
N ALA A 23 -26.30 -3.62 11.83
CA ALA A 23 -25.21 -4.51 11.38
C ALA A 23 -23.93 -4.32 12.22
N ALA A 24 -23.58 -3.08 12.58
CA ALA A 24 -22.48 -2.80 13.50
C ALA A 24 -22.73 -3.37 14.90
N LYS A 25 -23.95 -3.21 15.46
CA LYS A 25 -24.36 -3.84 16.74
C LYS A 25 -24.32 -5.38 16.67
N LYS A 26 -24.67 -5.99 15.53
CA LYS A 26 -24.55 -7.44 15.33
C LYS A 26 -23.08 -7.88 15.33
N LYS A 27 -22.21 -7.24 14.56
CA LYS A 27 -20.76 -7.52 14.55
C LYS A 27 -20.11 -7.30 15.91
N LEU A 28 -20.54 -6.29 16.67
CA LEU A 28 -20.06 -6.06 18.04
C LEU A 28 -20.46 -7.19 19.00
N ARG A 29 -21.70 -7.69 18.91
CA ARG A 29 -22.13 -8.88 19.67
C ARG A 29 -21.37 -10.14 19.27
N GLU A 30 -21.16 -10.37 17.96
CA GLU A 30 -20.36 -11.49 17.47
C GLU A 30 -18.90 -11.43 17.96
N TYR A 31 -18.31 -10.23 18.03
CA TYR A 31 -16.97 -10.00 18.57
C TYR A 31 -16.91 -10.27 20.09
N GLN A 32 -17.87 -9.75 20.87
CA GLN A 32 -17.99 -10.00 22.31
C GLN A 32 -18.25 -11.49 22.63
N GLN A 33 -18.99 -12.19 21.77
CA GLN A 33 -19.29 -13.61 21.91
C GLN A 33 -18.10 -14.50 21.53
N LYS A 34 -17.21 -14.04 20.64
CA LYS A 34 -15.94 -14.72 20.32
C LYS A 34 -14.82 -14.47 21.33
N ASN A 35 -14.84 -13.33 22.02
CA ASN A 35 -13.79 -12.92 22.97
C ASN A 35 -14.18 -13.11 24.45
N SER A 36 -15.24 -13.86 24.75
CA SER A 36 -15.57 -14.28 26.12
C SER A 36 -14.76 -15.53 26.51
N PRO A 37 -13.96 -15.52 27.60
CA PRO A 37 -13.18 -16.70 28.02
C PRO A 37 -14.08 -17.89 28.38
N GLY A 38 -13.85 -19.05 27.74
CA GLY A 38 -14.60 -20.28 27.99
C GLY A 38 -14.09 -21.06 29.21
N VAL A 39 -14.99 -21.39 30.14
CA VAL A 39 -14.77 -22.30 31.28
C VAL A 39 -15.95 -23.30 31.31
N PRO A 40 -15.76 -24.61 31.60
CA PRO A 40 -16.53 -25.64 30.90
C PRO A 40 -17.81 -26.15 31.58
N ALA A 41 -18.66 -26.75 30.73
CA ALA A 41 -19.67 -27.79 30.96
C ALA A 41 -20.31 -27.96 32.37
N GLY A 42 -21.60 -27.62 32.50
CA GLY A 42 -22.40 -27.99 33.68
C GLY A 42 -23.92 -27.97 33.47
N ALA A 43 -24.58 -29.06 33.88
CA ALA A 43 -26.01 -29.23 34.18
C ALA A 43 -27.11 -28.92 33.12
N LYS A 44 -27.91 -29.95 32.81
CA LYS A 44 -29.18 -29.87 32.06
C LYS A 44 -30.30 -29.23 32.90
N LYS A 45 -31.21 -28.45 32.29
CA LYS A 45 -32.63 -28.39 32.73
C LYS A 45 -33.59 -27.94 31.61
N LYS A 46 -34.73 -28.65 31.49
CA LYS A 46 -35.83 -28.35 30.55
C LYS A 46 -36.87 -27.42 31.21
N ARG A 47 -37.65 -26.71 30.35
CA ARG A 47 -39.04 -26.18 30.50
C ARG A 47 -39.14 -24.65 30.31
N LYS A 48 -40.27 -24.08 29.90
CA LYS A 48 -41.35 -24.51 28.96
C LYS A 48 -42.25 -23.30 28.67
N ILE A 49 -42.51 -23.03 27.40
CA ILE A 49 -43.67 -22.34 26.78
C ILE A 49 -44.72 -21.70 27.72
N LYS A 50 -45.02 -20.40 27.52
CA LYS A 50 -46.41 -19.90 27.51
C LYS A 50 -46.59 -18.71 26.55
N ASN A 51 -47.78 -18.61 25.96
CA ASN A 51 -48.18 -17.62 24.95
C ASN A 51 -48.99 -16.45 25.58
N GLY A 52 -49.17 -15.37 24.82
CA GLY A 52 -50.06 -14.23 25.11
C GLY A 52 -49.50 -12.96 24.44
N SER A 53 -49.87 -12.63 23.20
CA SER A 53 -51.14 -12.03 22.73
C SER A 53 -51.08 -10.49 22.68
N SER A 54 -51.50 -9.95 21.54
CA SER A 54 -51.61 -8.52 21.18
C SER A 54 -52.94 -7.91 21.70
N PRO A 55 -53.32 -6.63 21.43
CA PRO A 55 -52.68 -5.59 20.61
C PRO A 55 -52.66 -4.15 21.21
N GLU A 56 -52.44 -3.18 20.32
CA GLU A 56 -52.62 -1.70 20.30
C GLU A 56 -53.68 -1.10 21.27
N THR A 57 -53.73 0.21 21.60
CA THR A 57 -54.00 1.36 20.67
C THR A 57 -54.00 2.71 21.44
N THR A 58 -53.45 3.82 20.87
CA THR A 58 -53.74 5.28 21.15
C THR A 58 -53.71 5.86 22.60
N ALA A 59 -53.67 7.18 22.87
CA ALA A 59 -53.10 8.38 22.24
C ALA A 59 -53.28 9.60 23.20
N SER A 60 -52.55 10.70 22.97
CA SER A 60 -52.73 12.04 23.61
C SER A 60 -52.47 12.12 25.14
N GLY A 61 -52.04 13.24 25.74
CA GLY A 61 -51.59 14.53 25.19
C GLY A 61 -51.60 15.64 26.26
N GLY A 62 -50.94 16.77 26.00
CA GLY A 62 -51.04 17.98 26.83
C GLY A 62 -49.81 18.33 27.69
N GLY A 63 -49.26 19.53 27.49
CA GLY A 63 -48.54 20.30 28.52
C GLY A 63 -49.53 21.12 29.37
N PRO A 64 -49.08 22.15 30.14
CA PRO A 64 -48.28 23.24 29.57
C PRO A 64 -47.08 23.72 30.44
N SER A 65 -46.42 24.76 29.93
CA SER A 65 -45.41 25.62 30.61
C SER A 65 -46.12 26.87 31.22
N PRO A 66 -45.47 27.92 31.80
CA PRO A 66 -44.07 28.36 31.61
C PRO A 66 -43.31 28.95 32.83
N GLU A 67 -42.09 29.43 32.54
CA GLU A 67 -41.48 30.70 33.04
C GLU A 67 -41.02 30.88 34.51
N ALA A 68 -39.71 31.05 34.71
CA ALA A 68 -39.09 32.22 35.38
C ALA A 68 -37.53 32.15 35.43
N ALA A 69 -36.88 33.31 35.49
CA ALA A 69 -35.46 33.55 35.80
C ALA A 69 -35.40 34.72 36.84
N PRO A 70 -34.28 35.41 37.19
CA PRO A 70 -32.86 35.26 36.81
C PRO A 70 -31.82 35.48 37.97
N LYS A 71 -30.50 35.42 37.65
CA LYS A 71 -29.38 36.18 38.29
C LYS A 71 -29.08 35.93 39.80
N ASP A 72 -27.95 36.37 40.41
CA ASP A 72 -26.68 36.91 39.88
C ASP A 72 -25.45 36.48 40.74
N ARG A 73 -24.33 36.27 40.05
CA ARG A 73 -22.91 36.56 40.36
C ARG A 73 -22.49 37.07 41.77
N ALA A 74 -21.60 36.33 42.46
CA ALA A 74 -20.57 36.88 43.38
C ALA A 74 -19.38 35.91 43.64
N ALA A 75 -18.24 36.47 44.02
CA ALA A 75 -17.01 35.87 44.57
C ALA A 75 -16.33 36.97 45.44
N PRO A 76 -15.08 36.90 45.97
CA PRO A 76 -14.10 35.79 46.10
C PRO A 76 -13.54 35.68 47.56
N VAL A 77 -12.22 35.44 47.71
CA VAL A 77 -11.31 35.67 48.87
C VAL A 77 -10.71 34.41 49.53
N THR A 78 -9.43 34.56 49.90
CA THR A 78 -8.44 33.62 50.44
C THR A 78 -8.22 33.77 51.94
N LEU A 79 -7.71 32.74 52.65
CA LEU A 79 -6.39 32.79 53.33
C LEU A 79 -6.04 31.49 54.11
N SER A 80 -4.76 31.42 54.51
CA SER A 80 -4.04 30.41 55.29
C SER A 80 -4.38 30.36 56.78
N ALA A 81 -4.09 29.23 57.44
CA ALA A 81 -3.35 29.16 58.72
C ALA A 81 -2.93 27.72 59.06
N ASP A 82 -1.91 27.58 59.92
CA ASP A 82 -1.15 26.36 60.17
C ASP A 82 -1.63 25.47 61.35
N ASP A 83 -1.07 24.26 61.34
CA ASP A 83 -0.39 23.58 62.46
C ASP A 83 -1.05 22.57 63.44
N THR A 84 -0.30 21.47 63.59
CA THR A 84 -0.07 20.62 64.78
C THR A 84 -1.22 20.00 65.59
N VAL A 85 -1.27 18.65 65.57
CA VAL A 85 -1.14 17.80 66.78
C VAL A 85 -0.79 16.34 66.38
N SER A 86 0.04 15.67 67.19
CA SER A 86 0.32 14.22 67.13
C SER A 86 0.13 13.63 68.54
N PRO A 87 -0.18 12.32 68.70
CA PRO A 87 0.90 11.41 69.10
C PRO A 87 0.76 9.90 68.74
N GLY A 88 1.90 9.25 68.49
CA GLY A 88 2.29 7.97 69.13
C GLY A 88 1.82 6.62 68.55
N GLY A 89 2.72 5.62 68.61
CA GLY A 89 2.42 4.18 68.45
C GLY A 89 3.41 3.40 67.55
N VAL A 90 4.02 2.33 68.07
CA VAL A 90 5.05 1.49 67.39
C VAL A 90 4.55 0.02 67.27
N PRO A 91 4.91 -0.77 66.22
CA PRO A 91 4.04 -1.87 65.74
C PRO A 91 4.56 -3.31 65.94
N SER A 92 3.64 -4.29 65.92
CA SER A 92 3.84 -5.74 65.69
C SER A 92 2.51 -6.52 65.76
N PRO A 93 2.40 -7.82 65.37
CA PRO A 93 3.36 -8.69 64.65
C PRO A 93 2.77 -9.34 63.36
N ARG A 94 3.53 -10.28 62.77
CA ARG A 94 3.27 -11.01 61.51
C ARG A 94 2.64 -12.40 61.75
N ALA A 95 1.72 -12.84 60.88
CA ALA A 95 1.18 -14.22 60.88
C ALA A 95 0.91 -14.76 59.45
N SER A 96 0.91 -16.10 59.29
CA SER A 96 0.63 -16.84 58.04
C SER A 96 -0.81 -17.37 58.00
N PRO A 97 -1.34 -17.83 56.84
CA PRO A 97 -1.55 -19.28 56.62
C PRO A 97 -1.51 -19.67 55.10
N PRO A 98 -1.99 -20.84 54.60
CA PRO A 98 -2.46 -22.09 55.24
C PRO A 98 -1.74 -23.38 54.75
N ARG A 99 -2.30 -24.55 55.11
CA ARG A 99 -1.74 -25.92 54.94
C ARG A 99 -2.83 -26.89 54.46
N VAL A 100 -2.47 -27.80 53.55
CA VAL A 100 -3.19 -29.07 53.24
C VAL A 100 -2.13 -30.10 52.83
N THR A 101 -2.06 -31.40 53.17
CA THR A 101 -2.56 -32.35 54.20
C THR A 101 -2.50 -33.73 53.50
N SER A 102 -2.19 -34.82 54.24
CA SER A 102 -1.89 -36.21 53.77
C SER A 102 -0.38 -36.49 53.66
N MET A 103 0.22 -37.57 54.17
CA MET A 103 -0.14 -38.61 55.17
C MET A 103 1.19 -39.31 55.60
N ALA A 104 1.40 -39.97 56.74
CA ALA A 104 0.60 -40.20 57.96
C ALA A 104 1.57 -40.55 59.15
N SER A 105 1.12 -41.39 60.09
CA SER A 105 1.88 -42.22 61.05
C SER A 105 2.72 -41.58 62.18
N THR A 106 2.02 -41.46 63.32
CA THR A 106 2.48 -41.70 64.71
C THR A 106 3.47 -40.74 65.39
N GLN A 107 3.22 -40.53 66.69
CA GLN A 107 3.88 -39.57 67.57
C GLN A 107 4.72 -40.29 68.64
N ASN A 108 5.63 -39.51 69.25
CA ASN A 108 6.06 -39.51 70.65
C ASN A 108 5.35 -40.55 71.56
N ARG A 109 6.06 -41.27 72.43
CA ARG A 109 6.70 -40.64 73.61
C ARG A 109 7.81 -41.45 74.28
N ASP A 110 8.41 -40.79 75.25
CA ASP A 110 9.46 -41.23 76.18
C ASP A 110 9.06 -42.48 77.00
N ALA A 111 10.06 -43.29 77.35
CA ALA A 111 10.01 -44.26 78.44
C ALA A 111 11.43 -44.50 78.97
N ASP A 112 11.62 -44.43 80.29
CA ASP A 112 12.86 -44.83 80.95
C ASP A 112 13.11 -46.33 80.80
N SER A 113 14.39 -46.73 80.65
CA SER A 113 15.07 -47.58 81.66
C SER A 113 16.50 -47.93 81.24
N ASP A 114 17.40 -47.95 82.22
CA ASP A 114 18.66 -48.71 82.20
C ASP A 114 18.42 -50.20 81.88
N PRO A 115 19.44 -50.91 81.39
CA PRO A 115 20.13 -51.79 82.32
C PRO A 115 21.65 -51.51 82.45
N SER A 116 22.00 -51.01 83.64
CA SER A 116 23.25 -51.16 84.41
C SER A 116 24.47 -51.89 83.78
N PRO A 117 25.70 -51.36 83.92
CA PRO A 117 26.92 -52.02 83.47
C PRO A 117 27.30 -53.21 84.37
N ILE A 118 27.06 -54.44 83.90
CA ILE A 118 27.45 -55.67 84.61
C ILE A 118 27.97 -56.71 83.60
N ASP A 119 29.02 -57.43 84.03
CA ASP A 119 29.52 -58.72 83.53
C ASP A 119 30.33 -58.75 82.21
N GLU A 120 31.63 -58.52 82.33
CA GLU A 120 32.61 -59.56 81.96
C GLU A 120 33.44 -59.94 83.18
N SER A 121 32.90 -60.81 84.03
CA SER A 121 33.62 -61.41 85.15
C SER A 121 33.94 -62.89 84.87
N THR A 122 35.21 -63.29 85.07
CA THR A 122 35.75 -64.65 84.81
C THR A 122 35.72 -65.06 83.32
N SER A 123 36.63 -65.85 82.75
CA SER A 123 37.83 -66.59 83.17
C SER A 123 38.66 -66.88 81.88
N PHE A 124 39.95 -67.28 81.86
CA PHE A 124 40.74 -68.07 82.80
C PHE A 124 42.22 -67.64 82.90
N SER A 125 42.76 -67.77 84.12
CA SER A 125 44.12 -68.19 84.49
C SER A 125 45.32 -68.02 83.54
N SER A 126 46.34 -67.29 84.02
CA SER A 126 47.77 -67.66 83.86
C SER A 126 48.69 -66.93 84.85
N THR A 127 48.36 -65.69 85.23
CA THR A 127 49.15 -64.90 86.19
C THR A 127 48.99 -65.36 87.64
N GLU A 128 47.85 -65.96 88.00
CA GLU A 128 47.64 -66.53 89.33
C GLU A 128 48.38 -67.86 89.53
N SER A 129 48.52 -68.68 88.47
CA SER A 129 49.38 -69.87 88.49
C SER A 129 50.82 -69.56 88.86
N LEU A 130 51.35 -68.41 88.41
CA LEU A 130 52.69 -67.93 88.79
C LEU A 130 52.78 -67.49 90.26
N ARG A 131 51.72 -66.87 90.82
CA ARG A 131 51.67 -66.56 92.26
C ARG A 131 51.55 -67.82 93.12
N GLN A 132 50.75 -68.79 92.70
CA GLN A 132 50.53 -70.02 93.45
C GLN A 132 51.77 -70.94 93.42
N LEU A 133 52.47 -71.02 92.27
CA LEU A 133 53.81 -71.62 92.19
C LEU A 133 54.82 -70.87 93.07
N SER A 134 54.82 -69.54 93.08
CA SER A 134 55.71 -68.74 93.93
C SER A 134 55.48 -69.00 95.44
N GLN A 135 54.23 -69.20 95.87
CA GLN A 135 53.92 -69.52 97.27
C GLN A 135 54.17 -70.99 97.62
N GLN A 136 54.00 -71.93 96.68
CA GLN A 136 54.35 -73.34 96.91
C GLN A 136 55.87 -73.58 96.91
N LEU A 137 56.65 -72.86 96.09
CA LEU A 137 58.12 -72.90 96.14
C LEU A 137 58.68 -72.32 97.44
N ASN A 138 58.09 -71.25 97.99
CA ASN A 138 58.48 -70.73 99.31
C ASN A 138 57.98 -71.58 100.50
N GLY A 139 57.14 -72.60 100.26
CA GLY A 139 56.60 -73.48 101.31
C GLY A 139 57.40 -74.76 101.58
N LEU A 140 58.34 -75.14 100.69
CA LEU A 140 59.00 -76.46 100.71
C LEU A 140 60.54 -76.42 100.55
N VAL A 141 61.18 -75.28 100.86
CA VAL A 141 62.65 -75.13 100.89
C VAL A 141 63.14 -74.71 102.28
N SER A 142 62.38 -75.09 103.33
CA SER A 142 62.68 -74.77 104.74
C SER A 142 62.86 -76.02 105.61
N GLU A 143 63.27 -77.15 105.03
CA GLU A 143 63.47 -78.40 105.78
C GLU A 143 64.68 -79.22 105.25
N SER A 144 65.87 -78.90 105.75
CA SER A 144 67.04 -79.79 105.78
C SER A 144 68.06 -79.29 106.81
N PRO A 145 68.50 -80.11 107.79
CA PRO A 145 69.32 -79.64 108.90
C PRO A 145 70.83 -79.66 108.61
N SER A 146 71.54 -78.63 109.04
CA SER A 146 73.00 -78.64 109.18
C SER A 146 73.39 -78.77 110.66
N TYR A 147 73.61 -80.00 111.11
CA TYR A 147 74.08 -80.32 112.47
C TYR A 147 75.60 -80.12 112.59
N ILE A 148 76.02 -79.47 113.69
CA ILE A 148 77.28 -79.62 114.44
C ILE A 148 78.63 -79.70 113.67
N ASN A 149 79.47 -78.70 113.94
CA ASN A 149 80.94 -78.69 114.04
C ASN A 149 81.76 -79.96 113.70
N GLY A 150 82.86 -79.73 112.96
CA GLY A 150 84.21 -79.82 113.57
C GLY A 150 85.01 -81.12 113.45
N GLU A 151 86.08 -81.05 112.65
CA GLU A 151 87.38 -81.75 112.80
C GLU A 151 87.45 -83.30 112.94
N GLY A 152 88.18 -83.97 112.02
CA GLY A 152 88.98 -85.17 112.37
C GLY A 152 88.87 -86.47 111.54
N LEU A 153 89.82 -86.66 110.60
CA LEU A 153 90.49 -87.93 110.22
C LEU A 153 89.74 -89.15 109.57
N ALA A 154 90.16 -89.45 108.32
CA ALA A 154 90.49 -90.78 107.71
C ALA A 154 89.47 -91.66 106.92
N SER A 155 89.71 -91.78 105.59
CA SER A 155 89.28 -92.84 104.61
C SER A 155 87.79 -92.86 104.15
N CYS A 156 87.32 -93.61 103.13
CA CYS A 156 87.94 -94.58 102.19
C CYS A 156 87.35 -94.47 100.73
N THR A 157 87.28 -95.56 99.91
CA THR A 157 87.04 -95.44 98.44
C THR A 157 85.95 -96.24 97.69
N ASP A 158 85.56 -97.47 98.05
CA ASP A 158 84.94 -98.40 97.06
C ASP A 158 83.49 -98.14 96.59
N ILE A 159 82.71 -97.31 97.29
CA ILE A 159 81.30 -97.00 96.94
C ILE A 159 81.18 -96.39 95.52
N LYS A 160 82.21 -95.69 95.06
CA LYS A 160 82.27 -94.82 93.88
C LYS A 160 82.04 -95.47 92.51
N ASN A 161 81.92 -96.79 92.42
CA ASN A 161 81.88 -97.51 91.15
C ASN A 161 80.47 -97.94 90.72
N LEU A 162 79.57 -98.29 91.64
CA LEU A 162 78.19 -98.62 91.27
C LEU A 162 77.38 -97.35 90.97
N GLU A 163 77.55 -96.32 91.82
CA GLU A 163 77.00 -94.98 91.63
C GLU A 163 77.27 -94.44 90.21
N LYS A 164 78.45 -94.70 89.64
CA LYS A 164 78.82 -94.21 88.30
C LYS A 164 77.94 -94.73 87.18
N GLN A 165 77.49 -95.99 87.24
CA GLN A 165 76.72 -96.57 86.13
C GLN A 165 75.28 -96.05 86.14
N GLU A 166 74.63 -96.03 87.32
CA GLU A 166 73.28 -95.48 87.45
C GLU A 166 73.26 -93.98 87.13
N ASN A 167 74.26 -93.22 87.60
CA ASN A 167 74.42 -91.81 87.22
C ASN A 167 74.61 -91.62 85.70
N GLN A 168 75.26 -92.55 84.99
CA GLN A 168 75.41 -92.45 83.53
C GLN A 168 74.09 -92.69 82.78
N GLU A 169 73.31 -93.71 83.16
CA GLU A 169 72.00 -93.94 82.51
C GLU A 169 70.99 -92.83 82.85
N ILE A 170 71.07 -92.25 84.05
CA ILE A 170 70.30 -91.07 84.43
C ILE A 170 70.74 -89.84 83.63
N LEU A 171 72.05 -89.61 83.46
CA LEU A 171 72.58 -88.55 82.58
C LEU A 171 72.10 -88.72 81.15
N ASP A 172 72.19 -89.92 80.56
CA ASP A 172 71.76 -90.21 79.20
C ASP A 172 70.24 -90.01 78.99
N ARG A 173 69.41 -90.26 80.02
CA ARG A 173 67.97 -89.96 79.99
C ARG A 173 67.72 -88.46 80.09
N LEU A 174 68.32 -87.79 81.08
CA LEU A 174 68.20 -86.34 81.28
C LEU A 174 68.68 -85.57 80.05
N GLU A 175 69.73 -86.04 79.37
CA GLU A 175 70.24 -85.38 78.16
C GLU A 175 69.31 -85.60 76.95
N LYS A 176 68.66 -86.77 76.83
CA LYS A 176 67.61 -87.01 75.82
C LYS A 176 66.38 -86.16 76.07
N GLU A 177 65.88 -86.13 77.31
CA GLU A 177 64.75 -85.29 77.70
C GLU A 177 65.06 -83.81 77.49
N LYS A 178 66.25 -83.34 77.89
CA LYS A 178 66.75 -81.98 77.60
C LYS A 178 66.74 -81.69 76.09
N LYS A 179 67.30 -82.58 75.26
CA LYS A 179 67.30 -82.43 73.79
C LYS A 179 65.89 -82.43 73.19
N GLU A 180 64.93 -83.14 73.79
CA GLU A 180 63.52 -83.05 73.41
C GLU A 180 62.83 -81.76 73.87
N PHE A 181 63.11 -81.27 75.07
CA PHE A 181 62.60 -79.99 75.56
C PHE A 181 63.17 -78.82 74.76
N GLU A 182 64.47 -78.81 74.45
CA GLU A 182 65.09 -77.86 73.53
C GLU A 182 64.43 -77.91 72.14
N LYS A 183 64.14 -79.11 71.61
CA LYS A 183 63.46 -79.29 70.33
C LYS A 183 61.98 -78.86 70.34
N LYS A 184 61.27 -78.98 71.48
CA LYS A 184 59.91 -78.44 71.67
C LYS A 184 59.96 -76.91 71.76
N LEU A 185 60.83 -76.35 72.60
CA LEU A 185 61.00 -74.91 72.79
C LEU A 185 61.44 -74.20 71.50
N VAL A 186 62.32 -74.79 70.68
CA VAL A 186 62.69 -74.24 69.35
C VAL A 186 61.51 -74.25 68.38
N LYS A 187 60.63 -75.28 68.41
CA LYS A 187 59.41 -75.32 67.59
C LYS A 187 58.38 -74.30 68.04
N GLU A 188 58.14 -74.18 69.35
CA GLU A 188 57.22 -73.20 69.94
C GLU A 188 57.71 -71.77 69.67
N GLN A 189 59.01 -71.51 69.83
CA GLN A 189 59.63 -70.24 69.44
C GLN A 189 59.55 -69.98 67.93
N GLY A 190 59.56 -71.02 67.09
CA GLY A 190 59.30 -70.94 65.65
C GLY A 190 57.86 -70.49 65.36
N ALA A 191 56.87 -71.23 65.89
CA ALA A 191 55.45 -70.93 65.71
C ALA A 191 55.07 -69.53 66.24
N LEU A 192 55.64 -69.11 67.37
CA LEU A 192 55.45 -67.75 67.92
C LEU A 192 56.07 -66.66 67.04
N ARG A 193 57.21 -66.93 66.38
CA ARG A 193 57.79 -66.01 65.37
C ARG A 193 56.91 -65.93 64.11
N GLU A 194 56.42 -67.06 63.62
CA GLU A 194 55.51 -67.11 62.47
C GLU A 194 54.20 -66.36 62.77
N GLN A 195 53.59 -66.59 63.93
CA GLN A 195 52.40 -65.86 64.38
C GLN A 195 52.66 -64.36 64.52
N LEU A 196 53.78 -63.96 65.12
CA LEU A 196 54.19 -62.55 65.22
C LEU A 196 54.39 -61.91 63.84
N GLN A 197 55.00 -62.64 62.89
CA GLN A 197 55.20 -62.17 61.53
C GLN A 197 53.88 -62.01 60.77
N VAL A 198 52.93 -62.92 60.94
CA VAL A 198 51.56 -62.79 60.41
C VAL A 198 50.87 -61.58 61.03
N HIS A 199 50.95 -61.36 62.35
CA HIS A 199 50.36 -60.19 62.99
C HIS A 199 51.00 -58.87 62.52
N ILE A 200 52.32 -58.81 62.31
CA ILE A 200 53.00 -57.65 61.72
C ILE A 200 52.49 -57.38 60.30
N GLN A 201 52.28 -58.42 59.47
CA GLN A 201 51.70 -58.27 58.13
C GLN A 201 50.24 -57.79 58.19
N THR A 202 49.41 -58.36 59.06
CA THR A 202 48.01 -57.92 59.26
C THR A 202 47.94 -56.46 59.71
N ILE A 203 48.78 -56.04 60.66
CA ILE A 203 48.87 -54.65 61.12
C ILE A 203 49.33 -53.75 59.98
N GLY A 204 50.32 -54.18 59.18
CA GLY A 204 50.77 -53.46 57.99
C GLY A 204 49.62 -53.19 57.01
N ILE A 205 48.87 -54.23 56.65
CA ILE A 205 47.71 -54.14 55.74
C ILE A 205 46.65 -53.18 56.30
N LEU A 206 46.25 -53.35 57.56
CA LEU A 206 45.25 -52.50 58.22
C LEU A 206 45.71 -51.03 58.34
N VAL A 207 47.01 -50.79 58.48
CA VAL A 207 47.57 -49.42 58.48
C VAL A 207 47.52 -48.83 57.07
N SER A 208 47.92 -49.57 56.02
CA SER A 208 47.76 -49.09 54.63
C SER A 208 46.30 -48.80 54.28
N GLU A 209 45.38 -49.74 54.50
CA GLU A 209 43.95 -49.57 54.26
C GLU A 209 43.38 -48.37 55.03
N LYS A 210 43.75 -48.19 56.30
CA LYS A 210 43.36 -47.01 57.09
C LYS A 210 43.88 -45.72 56.48
N THR A 211 45.13 -45.66 56.03
CA THR A 211 45.70 -44.45 55.40
C THR A 211 45.09 -44.16 54.03
N GLU A 212 44.77 -45.18 53.23
CA GLU A 212 44.08 -45.05 51.96
C GLU A 212 42.64 -44.55 52.17
N LEU A 213 41.88 -45.15 53.08
CA LEU A 213 40.52 -44.72 53.45
C LEU A 213 40.51 -43.29 54.04
N GLN A 214 41.48 -42.95 54.88
CA GLN A 214 41.61 -41.59 55.43
C GLN A 214 41.95 -40.56 54.35
N THR A 215 42.76 -40.93 53.36
CA THR A 215 43.09 -40.08 52.20
C THR A 215 41.89 -39.92 51.27
N ALA A 216 41.17 -41.01 50.96
CA ALA A 216 39.92 -40.97 50.19
C ALA A 216 38.82 -40.15 50.88
N LEU A 217 38.72 -40.23 52.22
CA LEU A 217 37.81 -39.40 53.02
C LEU A 217 38.20 -37.92 52.96
N ALA A 218 39.50 -37.59 53.03
CA ALA A 218 39.97 -36.22 52.89
C ALA A 218 39.66 -35.64 51.49
N HIS A 219 39.92 -36.40 50.42
CA HIS A 219 39.59 -36.00 49.05
C HIS A 219 38.09 -35.83 48.81
N THR A 220 37.25 -36.75 49.29
CA THR A 220 35.79 -36.66 49.13
C THR A 220 35.19 -35.50 49.94
N GLN A 221 35.68 -35.25 51.17
CA GLN A 221 35.32 -34.04 51.91
C GLN A 221 35.74 -32.76 51.18
N GLN A 222 36.94 -32.72 50.58
CA GLN A 222 37.40 -31.53 49.86
C GLN A 222 36.61 -31.28 48.58
N ALA A 223 36.28 -32.34 47.83
CA ALA A 223 35.38 -32.25 46.68
C ALA A 223 33.97 -31.76 47.09
N ALA A 224 33.45 -32.23 48.23
CA ALA A 224 32.17 -31.75 48.76
C ALA A 224 32.21 -30.26 49.15
N ARG A 225 33.30 -29.77 49.77
CA ARG A 225 33.50 -28.34 50.05
C ARG A 225 33.58 -27.50 48.77
N GLN A 226 34.29 -27.98 47.74
CA GLN A 226 34.35 -27.33 46.43
C GLN A 226 32.96 -27.25 45.77
N LYS A 227 32.17 -28.34 45.81
CA LYS A 227 30.79 -28.33 45.29
C LYS A 227 29.83 -27.47 46.10
N ALA A 228 30.05 -27.28 47.40
CA ALA A 228 29.29 -26.30 48.18
C ALA A 228 29.57 -24.87 47.68
N GLY A 229 30.84 -24.50 47.48
CA GLY A 229 31.22 -23.19 46.92
C GLY A 229 30.65 -22.95 45.51
N GLU A 230 30.76 -23.93 44.60
CA GLU A 230 30.15 -23.85 43.26
C GLU A 230 28.63 -23.61 43.32
N LEU A 231 27.92 -24.25 44.26
CA LEU A 231 26.48 -24.05 44.45
C LEU A 231 26.13 -22.68 45.04
N GLU A 232 26.96 -22.15 45.93
CA GLU A 232 26.80 -20.79 46.47
C GLU A 232 27.03 -19.73 45.38
N ASP A 233 28.07 -19.87 44.55
CA ASP A 233 28.31 -19.00 43.40
C ASP A 233 27.18 -19.06 42.37
N LEU A 234 26.66 -20.25 42.06
CA LEU A 234 25.50 -20.40 41.19
C LEU A 234 24.24 -19.76 41.80
N ALA A 235 24.02 -19.89 43.12
CA ALA A 235 22.92 -19.24 43.82
C ALA A 235 23.07 -17.71 43.84
N ASN A 236 24.29 -17.19 43.99
CA ASN A 236 24.62 -15.78 43.93
C ASN A 236 24.35 -15.21 42.52
N ARG A 237 24.87 -15.87 41.46
CA ARG A 237 24.61 -15.50 40.06
C ARG A 237 23.12 -15.54 39.73
N LEU A 238 22.38 -16.54 40.21
CA LEU A 238 20.92 -16.62 40.04
C LEU A 238 20.19 -15.48 40.76
N ARG A 239 20.66 -15.06 41.95
CA ARG A 239 20.10 -13.91 42.69
C ARG A 239 20.30 -12.60 41.92
N SER A 240 21.52 -12.35 41.43
CA SER A 240 21.82 -11.18 40.58
C SER A 240 21.03 -11.18 39.27
N SER A 241 20.87 -12.35 38.64
CA SER A 241 20.03 -12.50 37.44
C SER A 241 18.56 -12.17 37.71
N ARG A 242 18.00 -12.60 38.85
CA ARG A 242 16.62 -12.29 39.26
C ARG A 242 16.45 -10.80 39.57
N GLN A 243 17.44 -10.17 40.21
CA GLN A 243 17.43 -8.72 40.42
C GLN A 243 17.41 -7.97 39.08
N ARG A 244 18.31 -8.32 38.14
CA ARG A 244 18.38 -7.71 36.80
C ARG A 244 17.07 -7.88 36.01
N VAL A 245 16.40 -9.03 36.11
CA VAL A 245 15.07 -9.23 35.52
C VAL A 245 14.05 -8.27 36.13
N GLY A 246 13.99 -8.15 37.46
CA GLY A 246 13.09 -7.20 38.13
C GLY A 246 13.41 -5.72 37.85
N GLU A 247 14.65 -5.39 37.47
CA GLU A 247 15.04 -4.05 36.99
C GLU A 247 14.59 -3.81 35.54
N LEU A 248 14.71 -4.82 34.68
CA LEU A 248 14.20 -4.79 33.31
C LEU A 248 12.66 -4.70 33.28
N GLU A 249 11.96 -5.43 34.15
CA GLU A 249 10.50 -5.33 34.30
C GLU A 249 10.04 -3.92 34.74
N ARG A 250 10.79 -3.28 35.67
CA ARG A 250 10.53 -1.90 36.11
C ARG A 250 10.80 -0.88 35.01
N THR A 251 11.91 -0.99 34.29
CA THR A 251 12.23 -0.08 33.17
C THR A 251 11.26 -0.26 32.00
N LEU A 252 10.89 -1.50 31.64
CA LEU A 252 9.87 -1.77 30.63
C LEU A 252 8.48 -1.24 31.04
N SER A 253 8.14 -1.31 32.32
CA SER A 253 6.92 -0.68 32.86
C SER A 253 6.94 0.84 32.74
N ALA A 254 8.08 1.48 33.02
CA ALA A 254 8.26 2.94 32.89
C ALA A 254 8.25 3.40 31.41
N VAL A 255 8.89 2.66 30.51
CA VAL A 255 8.79 2.91 29.06
C VAL A 255 7.35 2.71 28.57
N SER A 256 6.61 1.73 29.12
CA SER A 256 5.20 1.51 28.79
C SER A 256 4.29 2.66 29.25
N THR A 257 4.57 3.32 30.38
CA THR A 257 3.82 4.51 30.81
C THR A 257 4.24 5.75 30.03
N GLN A 258 5.53 5.93 29.75
CA GLN A 258 6.05 7.01 28.92
C GLN A 258 5.48 6.96 27.49
N GLN A 259 5.42 5.79 26.86
CA GLN A 259 4.78 5.61 25.55
C GLN A 259 3.30 6.01 25.61
N LYS A 260 2.56 5.58 26.64
CA LYS A 260 1.13 5.96 26.81
C LYS A 260 0.93 7.46 27.05
N GLN A 261 1.94 8.17 27.55
CA GLN A 261 1.94 9.63 27.69
C GLN A 261 2.25 10.31 26.34
N ALA A 262 3.27 9.84 25.62
CA ALA A 262 3.58 10.30 24.26
C ALA A 262 2.39 10.06 23.30
N ASP A 263 1.69 8.94 23.42
CA ASP A 263 0.47 8.61 22.67
C ASP A 263 -0.73 9.52 22.98
N ARG A 264 -0.73 10.21 24.14
CA ARG A 264 -1.76 11.22 24.49
C ARG A 264 -1.36 12.56 23.88
N TYR A 265 -0.13 12.98 24.11
CA TYR A 265 0.41 14.23 23.58
C TYR A 265 0.35 14.29 22.04
N ASN A 266 0.70 13.20 21.34
CA ASN A 266 0.53 13.11 19.89
C ASN A 266 -0.94 13.22 19.44
N LYS A 267 -1.91 12.76 20.24
CA LYS A 267 -3.35 12.93 19.95
C LYS A 267 -3.84 14.34 20.26
N GLU A 268 -3.20 15.06 21.18
CA GLU A 268 -3.44 16.48 21.45
C GLU A 268 -2.88 17.34 20.30
N LEU A 269 -1.60 17.20 19.95
CA LEU A 269 -0.99 17.84 18.76
C LEU A 269 -1.77 17.55 17.46
N THR A 270 -2.32 16.34 17.31
CA THR A 270 -3.15 15.99 16.13
C THR A 270 -4.45 16.81 16.11
N LYS A 271 -5.12 17.00 17.26
CA LYS A 271 -6.33 17.85 17.36
C LYS A 271 -6.01 19.31 17.11
N GLU A 272 -4.90 19.81 17.69
CA GLU A 272 -4.46 21.21 17.51
C GLU A 272 -4.15 21.49 16.05
N ARG A 273 -3.36 20.63 15.39
CA ARG A 273 -3.09 20.69 13.95
C ARG A 273 -4.37 20.72 13.11
N ASP A 274 -5.35 19.88 13.44
CA ASP A 274 -6.60 19.80 12.67
C ASP A 274 -7.58 20.94 12.99
N SER A 275 -7.52 21.54 14.18
CA SER A 275 -8.17 22.83 14.47
C SER A 275 -7.52 23.96 13.68
N LEU A 276 -6.19 24.10 13.73
CA LEU A 276 -5.45 25.12 12.98
C LEU A 276 -5.68 25.01 11.47
N ARG A 277 -5.81 23.79 10.92
CA ARG A 277 -6.23 23.57 9.52
C ARG A 277 -7.65 24.06 9.24
N LEU A 278 -8.59 23.80 10.15
CA LEU A 278 -9.97 24.28 10.03
C LEU A 278 -10.05 25.81 10.12
N ASP A 279 -9.23 26.42 10.98
CA ASP A 279 -9.16 27.87 11.17
C ASP A 279 -8.44 28.56 9.99
N LEU A 280 -7.38 27.96 9.44
CA LEU A 280 -6.79 28.38 8.17
C LEU A 280 -7.79 28.27 7.01
N TYR A 281 -8.63 27.23 6.96
CA TYR A 281 -9.68 27.12 5.95
C TYR A 281 -10.74 28.22 6.09
N LYS A 282 -11.18 28.54 7.32
CA LYS A 282 -12.08 29.69 7.58
C LYS A 282 -11.44 31.01 7.12
N ASN A 283 -10.18 31.24 7.50
CA ASN A 283 -9.45 32.47 7.19
C ASN A 283 -9.17 32.62 5.69
N ASN A 284 -8.87 31.53 4.98
CA ASN A 284 -8.75 31.55 3.53
C ASN A 284 -10.11 31.86 2.88
N LYS A 285 -11.21 31.27 3.36
CA LYS A 285 -12.53 31.61 2.82
C LYS A 285 -12.86 33.09 3.05
N SER A 286 -12.70 33.61 4.27
CA SER A 286 -13.00 35.03 4.53
C SER A 286 -12.07 35.98 3.75
N ASN A 287 -10.83 35.56 3.44
CA ASN A 287 -9.93 36.29 2.54
C ASN A 287 -10.46 36.31 1.10
N GLU A 288 -10.95 35.19 0.55
CA GLU A 288 -11.62 35.19 -0.76
C GLU A 288 -12.93 36.01 -0.76
N ASP A 289 -13.75 35.90 0.30
CA ASP A 289 -14.97 36.71 0.47
C ASP A 289 -14.62 38.23 0.51
N LEU A 290 -13.51 38.62 1.17
CA LEU A 290 -13.00 40.00 1.21
C LEU A 290 -12.38 40.47 -0.11
N LYS A 291 -11.67 39.61 -0.85
CA LYS A 291 -11.17 39.92 -2.20
C LYS A 291 -12.30 40.16 -3.18
N GLN A 292 -13.37 39.36 -3.09
CA GLN A 292 -14.58 39.54 -3.89
C GLN A 292 -15.22 40.91 -3.59
N GLN A 293 -15.39 41.26 -2.31
CA GLN A 293 -15.87 42.59 -1.90
C GLN A 293 -14.96 43.72 -2.38
N THR A 294 -13.64 43.55 -2.31
CA THR A 294 -12.66 44.53 -2.81
C THR A 294 -12.82 44.73 -4.32
N SER A 295 -12.90 43.65 -5.09
CA SER A 295 -13.10 43.67 -6.54
C SER A 295 -14.43 44.34 -6.94
N GLU A 296 -15.50 44.12 -6.16
CA GLU A 296 -16.79 44.78 -6.35
C GLU A 296 -16.76 46.28 -6.02
N LEU A 297 -15.94 46.71 -5.06
CA LEU A 297 -15.74 48.12 -4.73
C LEU A 297 -14.87 48.83 -5.77
N GLU A 298 -13.81 48.17 -6.26
CA GLU A 298 -13.00 48.64 -7.38
C GLU A 298 -13.83 48.82 -8.65
N GLU A 299 -14.71 47.86 -8.99
CA GLU A 299 -15.59 47.98 -10.14
C GLU A 299 -16.61 49.12 -9.97
N LYS A 300 -17.21 49.27 -8.78
CA LYS A 300 -18.12 50.41 -8.47
C LYS A 300 -17.39 51.75 -8.62
N LEU A 301 -16.17 51.87 -8.09
CA LEU A 301 -15.34 53.08 -8.26
C LEU A 301 -15.08 53.36 -9.74
N ARG A 302 -14.67 52.34 -10.52
CA ARG A 302 -14.43 52.44 -11.96
C ARG A 302 -15.68 52.84 -12.77
N VAL A 303 -16.89 52.49 -12.30
CA VAL A 303 -18.15 52.96 -12.90
C VAL A 303 -18.40 54.42 -12.53
N MET A 304 -18.31 54.79 -11.25
CA MET A 304 -18.47 56.18 -10.78
C MET A 304 -17.48 57.14 -11.46
N GLU A 305 -16.24 56.72 -11.73
CA GLU A 305 -15.24 57.49 -12.47
C GLU A 305 -15.65 57.75 -13.93
N LYS A 306 -16.24 56.75 -14.61
CA LYS A 306 -16.76 56.90 -15.98
C LYS A 306 -17.99 57.79 -16.02
N GLU A 307 -18.91 57.64 -15.07
CA GLU A 307 -20.10 58.47 -14.97
C GLU A 307 -19.71 59.93 -14.69
N LYS A 308 -18.78 60.17 -13.77
CA LYS A 308 -18.17 61.48 -13.53
C LYS A 308 -17.54 62.07 -14.79
N ALA A 309 -16.75 61.30 -15.54
CA ALA A 309 -16.14 61.76 -16.79
C ALA A 309 -17.19 62.10 -17.86
N ALA A 310 -18.26 61.29 -17.97
CA ALA A 310 -19.37 61.56 -18.88
C ALA A 310 -20.17 62.82 -18.48
N MET A 311 -20.40 63.03 -17.18
CA MET A 311 -21.01 64.27 -16.66
C MET A 311 -20.13 65.49 -16.90
N GLN A 312 -18.80 65.36 -16.78
CA GLN A 312 -17.85 66.45 -17.08
C GLN A 312 -17.90 66.83 -18.58
N LEU A 313 -17.89 65.86 -19.48
CA LEU A 313 -18.06 66.10 -20.93
C LEU A 313 -19.43 66.71 -21.25
N GLY A 314 -20.50 66.24 -20.59
CA GLY A 314 -21.84 66.82 -20.72
C GLY A 314 -21.91 68.27 -20.26
N MET A 315 -21.30 68.60 -19.11
CA MET A 315 -21.18 69.98 -18.61
C MET A 315 -20.39 70.86 -19.58
N GLU A 316 -19.27 70.37 -20.13
CA GLU A 316 -18.52 71.10 -21.15
C GLU A 316 -19.34 71.36 -22.44
N GLU A 317 -20.12 70.38 -22.89
CA GLU A 317 -21.02 70.56 -24.04
C GLU A 317 -22.14 71.58 -23.75
N LEU A 318 -22.74 71.52 -22.55
CA LEU A 318 -23.78 72.46 -22.15
C LEU A 318 -23.21 73.88 -21.98
N GLN A 319 -22.00 74.04 -21.45
CA GLN A 319 -21.31 75.32 -21.40
C GLN A 319 -21.06 75.88 -22.80
N LYS A 320 -20.53 75.07 -23.74
CA LYS A 320 -20.31 75.48 -25.14
C LYS A 320 -21.61 75.85 -25.85
N LYS A 321 -22.73 75.19 -25.54
CA LYS A 321 -24.08 75.53 -26.04
C LYS A 321 -24.60 76.83 -25.40
N MET A 322 -24.37 77.05 -24.11
CA MET A 322 -24.72 78.28 -23.39
C MET A 322 -23.96 79.48 -23.98
N GLU A 323 -22.63 79.40 -24.08
CA GLU A 323 -21.76 80.41 -24.71
C GLU A 323 -22.20 80.73 -26.15
N MET A 324 -22.59 79.72 -26.94
CA MET A 324 -23.14 79.90 -28.28
C MET A 324 -24.51 80.61 -28.27
N SER A 325 -25.39 80.24 -27.33
CA SER A 325 -26.72 80.85 -27.19
C SER A 325 -26.65 82.30 -26.71
N GLU A 326 -25.73 82.63 -25.79
CA GLU A 326 -25.43 84.00 -25.37
C GLU A 326 -24.91 84.85 -26.54
N LEU A 327 -24.06 84.29 -27.39
CA LEU A 327 -23.52 84.96 -28.58
C LEU A 327 -24.61 85.18 -29.64
N LEU A 328 -25.51 84.22 -29.84
CA LEU A 328 -26.71 84.38 -30.68
C LEU A 328 -27.68 85.43 -30.11
N LEU A 329 -27.95 85.41 -28.80
CA LEU A 329 -28.75 86.43 -28.10
C LEU A 329 -28.14 87.83 -28.30
N GLN A 330 -26.82 87.96 -28.20
CA GLN A 330 -26.10 89.21 -28.43
C GLN A 330 -26.21 89.69 -29.89
N GLN A 331 -26.22 88.78 -30.87
CA GLN A 331 -26.48 89.12 -32.28
C GLN A 331 -27.93 89.56 -32.50
N PHE A 332 -28.93 88.78 -32.07
CA PHE A 332 -30.34 89.12 -32.25
C PHE A 332 -30.76 90.37 -31.48
N SER A 333 -30.13 90.67 -30.34
CA SER A 333 -30.28 91.94 -29.62
C SER A 333 -29.86 93.18 -30.44
N SER A 334 -29.19 93.01 -31.59
CA SER A 334 -28.76 94.11 -32.46
C SER A 334 -29.57 94.27 -33.76
N GLN A 335 -30.47 93.35 -34.10
CA GLN A 335 -31.36 93.45 -35.27
C GLN A 335 -32.78 92.86 -35.01
N PRO A 336 -33.83 93.70 -34.90
CA PRO A 336 -35.19 93.23 -34.65
C PRO A 336 -35.94 92.86 -35.95
N THR A 337 -36.22 91.56 -36.13
CA THR A 337 -37.14 91.03 -37.16
C THR A 337 -38.13 90.03 -36.55
N ALA A 338 -39.34 89.94 -37.09
CA ALA A 338 -40.48 89.26 -36.44
C ALA A 338 -40.22 87.79 -36.03
N ASP A 339 -39.62 86.97 -36.90
CA ASP A 339 -39.33 85.56 -36.63
C ASP A 339 -38.33 85.36 -35.47
N GLY A 340 -37.47 86.35 -35.23
CA GLY A 340 -36.54 86.36 -34.11
C GLY A 340 -37.24 86.33 -32.74
N SER A 341 -38.51 86.76 -32.65
CA SER A 341 -39.26 86.75 -31.39
C SER A 341 -39.61 85.33 -30.90
N GLN A 342 -39.92 84.40 -31.81
CA GLN A 342 -40.17 83.01 -31.44
C GLN A 342 -38.87 82.26 -31.11
N GLN A 343 -37.80 82.52 -31.87
CA GLN A 343 -36.48 81.92 -31.63
C GLN A 343 -35.88 82.43 -30.30
N LEU A 344 -36.09 83.70 -29.97
CA LEU A 344 -35.74 84.29 -28.67
C LEU A 344 -36.49 83.61 -27.51
N GLN A 345 -37.80 83.39 -27.64
CA GLN A 345 -38.56 82.69 -26.60
C GLN A 345 -38.10 81.23 -26.44
N GLN A 346 -37.81 80.53 -27.54
CA GLN A 346 -37.27 79.16 -27.49
C GLN A 346 -35.90 79.11 -26.79
N ALA A 347 -35.01 80.07 -27.07
CA ALA A 347 -33.71 80.18 -26.38
C ALA A 347 -33.88 80.43 -24.87
N LEU A 348 -34.84 81.25 -24.45
CA LEU A 348 -35.14 81.49 -23.03
C LEU A 348 -35.76 80.26 -22.33
N ASP A 349 -36.66 79.54 -23.02
CA ASP A 349 -37.24 78.29 -22.52
C ASP A 349 -36.18 77.17 -22.41
N GLU A 350 -35.19 77.16 -23.30
CA GLU A 350 -34.02 76.26 -23.21
C GLU A 350 -33.06 76.68 -22.10
N GLN A 351 -32.75 77.97 -21.94
CA GLN A 351 -31.94 78.49 -20.84
C GLN A 351 -32.52 78.08 -19.48
N ALA A 352 -33.83 78.24 -19.25
CA ALA A 352 -34.48 77.84 -18.01
C ALA A 352 -34.38 76.31 -17.73
N ARG A 353 -34.36 75.49 -18.78
CA ARG A 353 -34.13 74.03 -18.65
C ARG A 353 -32.68 73.71 -18.31
N LEU A 354 -31.71 74.44 -18.87
CA LEU A 354 -30.31 74.29 -18.52
C LEU A 354 -30.03 74.74 -17.08
N GLU A 355 -30.60 75.86 -16.63
CA GLU A 355 -30.48 76.36 -15.26
C GLU A 355 -31.03 75.36 -14.23
N THR A 356 -32.20 74.76 -14.49
CA THR A 356 -32.77 73.73 -13.59
C THR A 356 -31.92 72.45 -13.55
N HIS A 357 -31.31 72.04 -14.67
CA HIS A 357 -30.40 70.89 -14.68
C HIS A 357 -29.05 71.19 -14.00
N VAL A 358 -28.55 72.41 -14.15
CA VAL A 358 -27.34 72.89 -13.44
C VAL A 358 -27.56 72.91 -11.93
N GLU A 359 -28.72 73.31 -11.42
CA GLU A 359 -28.98 73.26 -9.97
C GLU A 359 -29.14 71.83 -9.43
N GLN A 360 -29.79 70.92 -10.18
CA GLN A 360 -29.81 69.48 -9.86
C GLN A 360 -28.38 68.91 -9.71
N LEU A 361 -27.49 69.27 -10.64
CA LEU A 361 -26.10 68.81 -10.61
C LEU A 361 -25.33 69.44 -9.43
N LYS A 362 -25.57 70.71 -9.08
CA LYS A 362 -25.04 71.30 -7.84
C LYS A 362 -25.53 70.59 -6.59
N ASP A 363 -26.80 70.20 -6.50
CA ASP A 363 -27.33 69.45 -5.35
C ASP A 363 -26.71 68.05 -5.23
N SER A 364 -26.52 67.34 -6.34
CA SER A 364 -25.79 66.07 -6.34
C SER A 364 -24.32 66.23 -5.86
N LEU A 365 -23.67 67.34 -6.23
CA LEU A 365 -22.31 67.66 -5.78
C LEU A 365 -22.27 67.98 -4.27
N LYS A 366 -23.26 68.73 -3.75
CA LYS A 366 -23.41 69.00 -2.31
C LYS A 366 -23.57 67.68 -1.52
N GLN A 367 -24.36 66.72 -2.02
CA GLN A 367 -24.53 65.42 -1.38
C GLN A 367 -23.22 64.61 -1.37
N LEU A 368 -22.57 64.42 -2.52
CA LEU A 368 -21.30 63.67 -2.62
C LEU A 368 -20.20 64.31 -1.76
N GLN A 369 -20.19 65.64 -1.62
CA GLN A 369 -19.26 66.33 -0.74
C GLN A 369 -19.51 65.99 0.74
N ALA A 370 -20.77 65.96 1.18
CA ALA A 370 -21.15 65.59 2.55
C ALA A 370 -20.84 64.12 2.86
N GLU A 371 -21.11 63.19 1.93
CA GLU A 371 -20.75 61.78 2.06
C GLU A 371 -19.23 61.61 2.20
N ARG A 372 -18.44 62.30 1.36
CA ARG A 372 -16.97 62.36 1.46
C ARG A 372 -16.51 62.87 2.82
N ASP A 373 -17.11 63.94 3.34
CA ASP A 373 -16.75 64.48 4.66
C ASP A 373 -17.08 63.52 5.81
N GLN A 374 -18.19 62.79 5.72
CA GLN A 374 -18.51 61.72 6.69
C GLN A 374 -17.48 60.58 6.66
N TYR A 375 -17.06 60.11 5.48
CA TYR A 375 -15.98 59.10 5.38
C TYR A 375 -14.67 59.60 6.00
N VAL A 376 -14.33 60.88 5.83
CA VAL A 376 -13.13 61.50 6.45
C VAL A 376 -13.24 61.59 7.98
N VAL A 377 -14.44 61.68 8.55
CA VAL A 377 -14.65 61.59 10.01
C VAL A 377 -14.43 60.14 10.48
N ASN A 378 -15.12 59.17 9.87
CA ASN A 378 -15.01 57.75 10.26
C ASN A 378 -13.55 57.26 10.25
N MET A 379 -12.79 57.58 9.19
CA MET A 379 -11.38 57.20 9.07
C MET A 379 -10.47 57.83 10.13
N LYS A 380 -10.86 58.96 10.75
CA LYS A 380 -10.12 59.56 11.88
C LYS A 380 -10.45 58.85 13.19
N GLU A 381 -11.71 58.48 13.41
CA GLU A 381 -12.16 57.73 14.60
C GLU A 381 -11.49 56.35 14.65
N GLU A 382 -11.46 55.62 13.54
CA GLU A 382 -10.74 54.33 13.46
C GLU A 382 -9.23 54.48 13.74
N ASN A 383 -8.59 55.51 13.17
CA ASN A 383 -7.18 55.80 13.46
C ASN A 383 -6.93 56.09 14.95
N ALA A 384 -7.82 56.83 15.62
CA ALA A 384 -7.70 57.12 17.05
C ALA A 384 -7.78 55.84 17.91
N VAL A 385 -8.68 54.90 17.55
CA VAL A 385 -8.79 53.59 18.22
C VAL A 385 -7.51 52.75 18.03
N TRP A 386 -6.93 52.74 16.84
CA TRP A 386 -5.66 52.04 16.59
C TRP A 386 -4.47 52.67 17.32
N GLN A 387 -4.41 54.00 17.39
CA GLN A 387 -3.39 54.74 18.15
C GLN A 387 -3.50 54.45 19.66
N GLN A 388 -4.71 54.49 20.23
CA GLN A 388 -4.95 54.14 21.63
C GLN A 388 -4.50 52.71 21.96
N LYS A 389 -4.80 51.76 21.07
CA LYS A 389 -4.40 50.34 21.22
C LYS A 389 -2.88 50.14 21.14
N MET A 390 -2.19 50.90 20.29
CA MET A 390 -0.72 50.93 20.24
C MET A 390 -0.13 51.50 21.55
N GLN A 391 -0.67 52.62 22.03
CA GLN A 391 -0.22 53.25 23.27
C GLN A 391 -0.40 52.33 24.49
N GLN A 392 -1.53 51.62 24.59
CA GLN A 392 -1.76 50.64 25.65
C GLN A 392 -0.73 49.49 25.64
N MET A 393 -0.29 49.05 24.46
CA MET A 393 0.74 48.02 24.33
C MET A 393 2.13 48.56 24.74
N LEU A 394 2.45 49.81 24.41
CA LEU A 394 3.68 50.47 24.84
C LEU A 394 3.75 50.63 26.37
N GLU A 395 2.63 50.97 27.03
CA GLU A 395 2.57 51.03 28.50
C GLU A 395 2.79 49.67 29.17
N GLN A 396 2.29 48.58 28.59
CA GLN A 396 2.54 47.22 29.08
C GLN A 396 4.01 46.84 28.95
N MET A 397 4.64 47.18 27.81
CA MET A 397 6.08 46.98 27.59
C MET A 397 6.97 47.88 28.46
N GLY A 398 6.45 49.03 28.92
CA GLY A 398 7.10 49.88 29.93
C GLY A 398 7.16 49.21 31.29
N LYS A 399 6.01 48.76 31.82
CA LYS A 399 5.91 48.11 33.14
C LYS A 399 6.80 46.87 33.25
N LEU A 400 6.79 46.01 32.22
CA LEU A 400 7.66 44.83 32.14
C LEU A 400 9.17 45.16 32.10
N ARG A 401 9.55 46.38 31.66
CA ARG A 401 10.94 46.86 31.70
C ARG A 401 11.32 47.32 33.11
N GLU A 402 10.45 48.09 33.75
CA GLU A 402 10.63 48.59 35.12
C GLU A 402 10.74 47.43 36.13
N GLU A 403 9.86 46.43 36.02
CA GLU A 403 9.92 45.19 36.83
C GLU A 403 11.26 44.47 36.68
N LYS A 404 11.80 44.38 35.46
CA LYS A 404 13.11 43.77 35.19
C LYS A 404 14.26 44.58 35.79
N GLU A 405 14.21 45.91 35.70
CA GLU A 405 15.28 46.80 36.17
C GLU A 405 15.38 46.81 37.71
N CYS A 406 14.23 46.85 38.40
CA CYS A 406 14.15 46.59 39.84
C CYS A 406 14.74 45.22 40.22
N SER A 407 14.40 44.17 39.47
CA SER A 407 14.90 42.81 39.73
C SER A 407 16.44 42.70 39.59
N MET A 408 17.04 43.37 38.60
CA MET A 408 18.51 43.36 38.45
C MET A 408 19.20 44.15 39.56
N SER A 409 18.61 45.26 40.00
CA SER A 409 19.15 46.11 41.06
C SER A 409 19.27 45.36 42.39
N GLN A 410 18.26 44.53 42.72
CA GLN A 410 18.25 43.70 43.92
C GLN A 410 19.36 42.62 43.93
N VAL A 411 19.76 42.11 42.77
CA VAL A 411 20.88 41.14 42.67
C VAL A 411 22.21 41.80 42.99
N GLN A 412 22.46 43.00 42.45
CA GLN A 412 23.73 43.72 42.66
C GLN A 412 23.97 44.07 44.13
N GLU A 413 22.93 44.46 44.88
CA GLU A 413 23.05 44.78 46.30
C GLU A 413 23.57 43.57 47.11
N LEU A 414 23.02 42.37 46.84
CA LEU A 414 23.44 41.12 47.49
C LEU A 414 24.91 40.79 47.22
N GLU A 415 25.39 40.97 46.00
CA GLU A 415 26.80 40.74 45.63
C GLU A 415 27.75 41.65 46.43
N THR A 416 27.42 42.92 46.60
CA THR A 416 28.27 43.86 47.39
C THR A 416 28.33 43.54 48.88
N SER A 417 27.33 42.83 49.41
CA SER A 417 27.32 42.40 50.82
C SER A 417 28.35 41.28 51.08
N LEU A 418 28.46 40.32 50.15
CA LEU A 418 29.36 39.17 50.25
C LEU A 418 30.84 39.55 50.14
N ALA A 419 31.16 40.63 49.43
CA ALA A 419 32.54 41.11 49.29
C ALA A 419 33.12 41.61 50.62
N LYS A 420 32.33 42.34 51.42
CA LYS A 420 32.78 43.01 52.66
C LYS A 420 33.16 42.03 53.78
N LEU A 421 32.47 40.89 53.85
CA LEU A 421 32.72 39.85 54.86
C LEU A 421 34.06 39.11 54.68
N ARG A 422 34.78 39.31 53.57
CA ARG A 422 36.04 38.62 53.27
C ARG A 422 37.30 39.37 53.73
N THR A 423 37.19 40.61 54.18
CA THR A 423 38.36 41.51 54.38
C THR A 423 38.87 41.67 55.82
N GLU A 424 38.26 41.05 56.83
CA GLU A 424 38.53 41.37 58.25
C GLU A 424 39.55 40.47 59.00
N ILE A 425 40.35 39.62 58.33
CA ILE A 425 41.00 38.45 58.97
C ILE A 425 42.55 38.38 58.82
N ALA A 426 43.34 39.38 59.27
CA ALA A 426 44.82 39.29 59.36
C ALA A 426 45.51 40.32 60.30
N VAL A 427 46.49 39.92 61.15
CA VAL A 427 47.29 40.80 62.07
C VAL A 427 48.72 40.24 62.39
N PRO A 428 49.80 41.06 62.50
CA PRO A 428 51.19 40.62 62.84
C PRO A 428 51.91 41.34 64.04
N PRO A 429 53.01 40.78 64.63
CA PRO A 429 53.85 41.47 65.67
C PRO A 429 55.42 41.33 65.43
N PRO A 430 56.41 41.65 66.35
CA PRO A 430 57.47 42.67 66.07
C PRO A 430 58.96 42.34 66.46
N GLN A 431 59.86 43.35 66.51
CA GLN A 431 61.34 43.27 66.69
C GLN A 431 61.90 43.87 68.03
N LYS A 432 63.21 43.68 68.36
CA LYS A 432 64.00 44.50 69.34
C LYS A 432 65.57 44.34 69.26
N PRO A 433 66.43 45.30 69.74
CA PRO A 433 67.88 45.40 69.41
C PRO A 433 68.88 45.63 70.63
N PRO A 434 70.01 46.41 70.63
CA PRO A 434 71.42 45.89 70.60
C PRO A 434 72.51 46.62 71.47
N ALA A 435 73.83 46.30 71.30
CA ALA A 435 75.06 47.13 71.55
C ALA A 435 76.38 46.38 71.13
N GLY A 436 77.59 46.95 70.92
CA GLY A 436 78.01 48.33 70.55
C GLY A 436 79.32 48.94 71.16
N PRO A 437 80.57 48.69 70.65
CA PRO A 437 81.83 49.26 71.23
C PRO A 437 82.77 50.13 70.32
N SER A 438 83.36 51.22 70.86
CA SER A 438 84.52 52.06 70.37
C SER A 438 84.35 53.02 69.14
N GLU A 439 84.35 54.35 69.32
CA GLU A 439 83.90 55.36 68.30
C GLU A 439 84.51 55.36 66.87
N VAL A 440 85.84 55.25 66.69
CA VAL A 440 86.44 55.41 65.33
C VAL A 440 86.46 54.08 64.58
N GLU A 441 86.71 52.99 65.30
CA GLU A 441 86.39 51.65 64.83
C GLU A 441 84.90 51.55 64.53
N GLN A 442 84.01 52.05 65.39
CA GLN A 442 82.56 52.17 65.13
C GLN A 442 82.22 52.98 63.89
N ARG A 443 83.03 53.94 63.42
CA ARG A 443 82.71 54.65 62.17
C ARG A 443 83.03 53.79 60.96
N LEU A 444 84.28 53.29 60.85
CA LEU A 444 84.67 52.42 59.73
C LEU A 444 83.97 51.06 59.78
N GLN A 445 83.66 50.56 60.98
CA GLN A 445 82.93 49.32 61.18
C GLN A 445 81.43 49.51 61.10
N ALA A 446 80.82 50.65 61.47
CA ALA A 446 79.42 50.90 61.13
C ALA A 446 79.25 51.17 59.62
N GLU A 447 80.24 51.77 58.94
CA GLU A 447 80.23 51.95 57.49
C GLU A 447 80.44 50.61 56.76
N ALA A 448 81.42 49.80 57.18
CA ALA A 448 81.61 48.45 56.66
C ALA A 448 80.43 47.52 57.01
N GLU A 449 79.88 47.59 58.22
CA GLU A 449 78.64 46.89 58.58
C GLU A 449 77.44 47.44 57.83
N GLN A 450 77.36 48.73 57.51
CA GLN A 450 76.27 49.32 56.72
C GLN A 450 76.35 48.80 55.29
N LEU A 451 77.50 48.89 54.63
CA LEU A 451 77.73 48.30 53.31
C LEU A 451 77.52 46.78 53.32
N GLN A 452 77.85 46.09 54.41
CA GLN A 452 77.56 44.65 54.58
C GLN A 452 76.07 44.38 54.81
N LYS A 453 75.34 45.24 55.53
CA LYS A 453 73.88 45.17 55.72
C LYS A 453 73.13 45.51 54.43
N GLU A 454 73.65 46.42 53.62
CA GLU A 454 73.15 46.80 52.29
C GLU A 454 73.44 45.71 51.24
N LEU A 455 74.65 45.13 51.22
CA LEU A 455 74.94 43.95 50.41
C LEU A 455 74.10 42.75 50.84
N GLN A 456 73.86 42.55 52.14
CA GLN A 456 72.95 41.50 52.63
C GLN A 456 71.47 41.80 52.32
N SER A 457 71.02 43.05 52.33
CA SER A 457 69.64 43.39 51.98
C SER A 457 69.41 43.26 50.47
N LEU A 458 70.35 43.72 49.64
CA LEU A 458 70.34 43.55 48.20
C LEU A 458 70.46 42.07 47.79
N ALA A 459 71.30 41.28 48.46
CA ALA A 459 71.38 39.83 48.24
C ALA A 459 70.07 39.11 48.64
N ARG A 460 69.42 39.52 49.73
CA ARG A 460 68.08 39.01 50.10
C ARG A 460 67.00 39.44 49.10
N GLN A 461 67.06 40.66 48.56
CA GLN A 461 66.15 41.14 47.52
C GLN A 461 66.35 40.38 46.20
N LEU A 462 67.59 40.15 45.77
CA LEU A 462 67.89 39.32 44.60
C LEU A 462 67.45 37.86 44.83
N GLN A 463 67.67 37.29 46.02
CA GLN A 463 67.21 35.94 46.35
C GLN A 463 65.67 35.84 46.40
N ALA A 464 64.97 36.89 46.84
CA ALA A 464 63.52 36.97 46.75
C ALA A 464 63.07 37.05 45.28
N GLN A 465 63.64 37.96 44.49
CA GLN A 465 63.34 38.09 43.06
C GLN A 465 63.62 36.81 42.27
N VAL A 466 64.67 36.04 42.60
CA VAL A 466 64.90 34.72 42.00
C VAL A 466 63.76 33.76 42.32
N LYS A 467 63.34 33.65 43.59
CA LYS A 467 62.20 32.81 44.01
C LYS A 467 60.86 33.26 43.43
N ASP A 468 60.67 34.55 43.26
CA ASP A 468 59.48 35.13 42.62
C ASP A 468 59.47 34.76 41.12
N ASN A 469 60.62 34.82 40.44
CA ASN A 469 60.76 34.39 39.04
C ASN A 469 60.64 32.86 38.88
N GLU A 470 61.17 32.06 39.82
CA GLU A 470 61.00 30.60 39.85
C GLU A 470 59.50 30.25 40.01
N SER A 471 58.81 30.93 40.91
CA SER A 471 57.37 30.78 41.15
C SER A 471 56.52 31.20 39.95
N LEU A 472 56.88 32.32 39.29
CA LEU A 472 56.25 32.75 38.03
C LEU A 472 56.55 31.78 36.87
N SER A 473 57.75 31.20 36.81
CA SER A 473 58.09 30.18 35.82
C SER A 473 57.29 28.89 36.01
N HIS A 474 57.03 28.48 37.26
CA HIS A 474 56.15 27.35 37.55
C HIS A 474 54.70 27.66 37.17
N LEU A 475 54.19 28.83 37.55
CA LEU A 475 52.83 29.26 37.19
C LEU A 475 52.63 29.38 35.66
N ASN A 476 53.64 29.83 34.92
CA ASN A 476 53.61 29.85 33.45
C ASN A 476 53.57 28.43 32.88
N GLN A 477 54.37 27.48 33.40
CA GLN A 477 54.34 26.07 32.95
C GLN A 477 52.99 25.41 33.24
N GLU A 478 52.35 25.69 34.38
CA GLU A 478 50.99 25.23 34.69
C GLU A 478 49.95 25.84 33.73
N GLN A 479 50.10 27.11 33.35
CA GLN A 479 49.23 27.76 32.36
C GLN A 479 49.44 27.22 30.95
N GLU A 480 50.69 26.98 30.53
CA GLU A 480 51.03 26.36 29.24
C GLU A 480 50.43 24.96 29.14
N GLN A 481 50.60 24.11 30.17
CA GLN A 481 50.00 22.77 30.22
C GLN A 481 48.47 22.85 30.12
N ARG A 482 47.83 23.72 30.90
CA ARG A 482 46.37 23.90 30.90
C ARG A 482 45.82 24.47 29.60
N LEU A 483 46.57 25.31 28.89
CA LEU A 483 46.23 25.76 27.54
C LEU A 483 46.29 24.58 26.56
N LEU A 484 47.34 23.76 26.63
CA LEU A 484 47.53 22.59 25.78
C LEU A 484 46.42 21.53 26.00
N GLU A 485 45.99 21.31 27.25
CA GLU A 485 44.80 20.51 27.58
C GLU A 485 43.51 21.07 26.96
N LEU A 486 43.31 22.39 27.02
CA LEU A 486 42.14 23.06 26.44
C LEU A 486 42.15 23.03 24.90
N GLU A 487 43.32 23.13 24.27
CA GLU A 487 43.50 22.98 22.82
C GLU A 487 43.19 21.55 22.36
N GLN A 488 43.71 20.54 23.06
CA GLN A 488 43.38 19.14 22.80
C GLN A 488 41.87 18.86 22.99
N ALA A 489 41.26 19.42 24.04
CA ALA A 489 39.82 19.32 24.25
C ALA A 489 39.04 19.98 23.10
N ALA A 490 39.45 21.17 22.65
CA ALA A 490 38.83 21.87 21.54
C ALA A 490 38.96 21.10 20.21
N GLU A 491 40.11 20.49 19.93
CA GLU A 491 40.28 19.57 18.79
C GLU A 491 39.33 18.38 18.87
N CYS A 492 39.18 17.76 20.04
CA CYS A 492 38.26 16.63 20.23
C CYS A 492 36.79 17.03 20.02
N TRP A 493 36.38 18.21 20.49
CA TRP A 493 35.05 18.77 20.18
C TRP A 493 34.88 19.08 18.69
N GLY A 494 35.93 19.57 18.02
CA GLY A 494 35.93 19.82 16.57
C GLY A 494 35.77 18.54 15.75
N LYS A 495 36.54 17.50 16.07
CA LYS A 495 36.44 16.16 15.46
C LYS A 495 35.03 15.59 15.64
N GLN A 496 34.49 15.62 16.86
CA GLN A 496 33.13 15.16 17.16
C GLN A 496 32.04 16.01 16.47
N ALA A 497 32.27 17.31 16.22
CA ALA A 497 31.34 18.16 15.49
C ALA A 497 31.28 17.79 14.00
N GLU A 498 32.42 17.52 13.37
CA GLU A 498 32.47 17.05 11.98
C GLU A 498 31.93 15.62 11.82
N GLU A 499 32.19 14.70 12.77
CA GLU A 499 31.54 13.38 12.82
C GLU A 499 30.01 13.50 12.85
N ARG A 500 29.47 14.35 13.74
CA ARG A 500 28.02 14.63 13.83
C ARG A 500 27.47 15.22 12.53
N LYS A 501 28.23 16.09 11.88
CA LYS A 501 27.86 16.70 10.59
C LYS A 501 27.82 15.66 9.47
N GLN A 502 28.81 14.77 9.38
CA GLN A 502 28.82 13.65 8.42
C GLN A 502 27.63 12.70 8.62
N ILE A 503 27.28 12.38 9.89
CA ILE A 503 26.09 11.59 10.22
C ILE A 503 24.80 12.32 9.80
N LEU A 504 24.71 13.64 10.00
CA LEU A 504 23.54 14.42 9.56
C LEU A 504 23.44 14.52 8.03
N GLU A 505 24.57 14.57 7.31
CA GLU A 505 24.61 14.55 5.85
C GLU A 505 24.23 13.17 5.29
N SER A 506 24.69 12.07 5.90
CA SER A 506 24.28 10.71 5.52
C SER A 506 22.79 10.50 5.79
N MET A 507 22.28 10.89 6.97
CA MET A 507 20.85 10.83 7.28
C MET A 507 19.98 11.69 6.35
N GLN A 508 20.50 12.80 5.82
CA GLN A 508 19.81 13.60 4.80
C GLN A 508 19.78 12.89 3.44
N SER A 509 20.89 12.25 3.04
CA SER A 509 20.96 11.42 1.82
C SER A 509 20.02 10.22 1.89
N ASP A 510 20.00 9.51 3.02
CA ASP A 510 19.08 8.40 3.29
C ASP A 510 17.63 8.88 3.28
N ARG A 511 17.33 9.99 3.97
CA ARG A 511 15.98 10.59 3.95
C ARG A 511 15.54 10.97 2.54
N ALA A 512 16.43 11.54 1.71
CA ALA A 512 16.11 11.86 0.33
C ALA A 512 15.84 10.59 -0.49
N THR A 513 16.65 9.55 -0.31
CA THR A 513 16.52 8.26 -1.01
C THR A 513 15.27 7.50 -0.61
N ILE A 514 14.97 7.41 0.68
CA ILE A 514 13.70 6.90 1.22
C ILE A 514 12.51 7.72 0.70
N SER A 515 12.63 9.05 0.60
CA SER A 515 11.55 9.90 0.08
C SER A 515 11.26 9.63 -1.41
N ARG A 516 12.29 9.42 -2.25
CA ARG A 516 12.11 8.98 -3.65
C ARG A 516 11.44 7.61 -3.71
N ALA A 517 11.96 6.63 -2.97
CA ALA A 517 11.42 5.27 -2.93
C ALA A 517 9.95 5.23 -2.43
N LEU A 518 9.59 6.08 -1.46
CA LEU A 518 8.20 6.23 -0.99
C LEU A 518 7.30 6.91 -2.02
N SER A 519 7.82 7.85 -2.83
CA SER A 519 7.10 8.45 -3.94
C SER A 519 6.82 7.43 -5.05
N GLN A 520 7.83 6.66 -5.47
CA GLN A 520 7.66 5.57 -6.44
C GLN A 520 6.69 4.49 -5.91
N ASN A 521 6.80 4.11 -4.63
CA ASN A 521 5.86 3.20 -3.96
C ASN A 521 4.43 3.75 -3.80
N ARG A 522 4.23 5.05 -4.02
CA ARG A 522 2.90 5.68 -4.07
C ARG A 522 2.37 5.68 -5.50
N GLU A 523 3.19 6.11 -6.44
CA GLU A 523 2.89 6.13 -7.88
C GLU A 523 2.52 4.73 -8.40
N LEU A 524 3.30 3.70 -8.06
CA LEU A 524 2.97 2.29 -8.37
C LEU A 524 1.64 1.81 -7.77
N LYS A 525 1.20 2.39 -6.63
CA LYS A 525 -0.10 2.06 -6.02
C LYS A 525 -1.24 2.85 -6.66
N GLU A 526 -0.98 4.06 -7.13
CA GLU A 526 -1.94 4.87 -7.88
C GLU A 526 -2.15 4.25 -9.28
N GLN A 527 -1.08 3.85 -9.99
CA GLN A 527 -1.13 3.03 -11.22
C GLN A 527 -1.86 1.69 -11.01
N LEU A 528 -1.56 0.94 -9.94
CA LEU A 528 -2.26 -0.32 -9.64
C LEU A 528 -3.75 -0.11 -9.36
N ALA A 529 -4.12 1.00 -8.69
CA ALA A 529 -5.51 1.36 -8.47
C ALA A 529 -6.20 1.79 -9.78
N GLU A 530 -5.52 2.51 -10.67
CA GLU A 530 -6.03 2.85 -12.00
C GLU A 530 -6.26 1.61 -12.87
N LEU A 531 -5.33 0.66 -12.86
CA LEU A 531 -5.47 -0.63 -13.55
C LEU A 531 -6.64 -1.45 -12.98
N GLN A 532 -6.78 -1.53 -11.65
CA GLN A 532 -7.93 -2.19 -11.01
C GLN A 532 -9.25 -1.50 -11.36
N ASN A 533 -9.30 -0.17 -11.36
CA ASN A 533 -10.47 0.58 -11.82
C ASN A 533 -10.75 0.37 -13.31
N GLY A 534 -9.71 0.22 -14.15
CA GLY A 534 -9.81 -0.14 -15.56
C GLY A 534 -10.44 -1.53 -15.76
N PHE A 535 -9.95 -2.55 -15.05
CA PHE A 535 -10.55 -3.89 -15.05
C PHE A 535 -12.01 -3.88 -14.58
N VAL A 536 -12.35 -3.11 -13.55
CA VAL A 536 -13.75 -3.00 -13.08
C VAL A 536 -14.63 -2.30 -14.12
N ARG A 537 -14.16 -1.22 -14.76
CA ARG A 537 -14.87 -0.55 -15.87
C ARG A 537 -15.10 -1.51 -17.03
N LEU A 538 -14.03 -2.10 -17.57
CA LEU A 538 -14.10 -3.07 -18.67
C LEU A 538 -14.98 -4.29 -18.32
N SER A 539 -14.97 -4.77 -17.07
CA SER A 539 -15.84 -5.88 -16.65
C SER A 539 -17.31 -5.47 -16.58
N ASN A 540 -17.62 -4.22 -16.25
CA ASN A 540 -18.99 -3.70 -16.26
C ASN A 540 -19.45 -3.43 -17.70
N GLU A 541 -18.62 -2.79 -18.52
CA GLU A 541 -18.86 -2.51 -19.94
C GLU A 541 -19.10 -3.82 -20.71
N ASN A 542 -18.28 -4.85 -20.49
CA ASN A 542 -18.51 -6.19 -21.06
C ASN A 542 -19.81 -6.82 -20.57
N MET A 543 -20.21 -6.63 -19.31
CA MET A 543 -21.48 -7.12 -18.77
C MET A 543 -22.67 -6.40 -19.41
N GLU A 544 -22.59 -5.08 -19.59
CA GLU A 544 -23.62 -4.25 -20.21
C GLU A 544 -23.76 -4.57 -21.70
N ILE A 545 -22.66 -4.67 -22.44
CA ILE A 545 -22.63 -5.11 -23.85
C ILE A 545 -23.20 -6.53 -23.99
N THR A 546 -22.81 -7.46 -23.10
CA THR A 546 -23.34 -8.83 -23.11
C THR A 546 -24.84 -8.85 -22.83
N SER A 547 -25.32 -8.06 -21.87
CA SER A 547 -26.75 -7.93 -21.55
C SER A 547 -27.55 -7.36 -22.72
N ALA A 548 -27.05 -6.26 -23.32
CA ALA A 548 -27.64 -5.65 -24.50
C ALA A 548 -27.72 -6.63 -25.68
N LEU A 549 -26.64 -7.36 -25.95
CA LEU A 549 -26.58 -8.39 -26.99
C LEU A 549 -27.62 -9.51 -26.75
N HIS A 550 -27.83 -9.96 -25.51
CA HIS A 550 -28.88 -10.94 -25.20
C HIS A 550 -30.29 -10.37 -25.40
N SER A 551 -30.53 -9.09 -25.05
CA SER A 551 -31.83 -8.46 -25.34
C SER A 551 -32.09 -8.29 -26.85
N GLU A 552 -31.08 -7.89 -27.63
CA GLU A 552 -31.19 -7.81 -29.10
C GLU A 552 -31.38 -9.18 -29.75
N GLN A 553 -30.75 -10.23 -29.22
CA GLN A 553 -31.02 -11.61 -29.66
C GLN A 553 -32.47 -12.04 -29.36
N HIS A 554 -33.01 -11.69 -28.19
CA HIS A 554 -34.42 -11.96 -27.87
C HIS A 554 -35.40 -11.19 -28.78
N VAL A 555 -35.12 -9.90 -29.06
CA VAL A 555 -35.91 -9.10 -30.00
C VAL A 555 -35.82 -9.67 -31.42
N LYS A 556 -34.64 -10.09 -31.87
CA LYS A 556 -34.44 -10.79 -33.15
C LYS A 556 -35.25 -12.09 -33.24
N GLU A 557 -35.30 -12.89 -32.16
CA GLU A 557 -36.15 -14.08 -32.11
C GLU A 557 -37.64 -13.74 -32.18
N GLU A 558 -38.11 -12.71 -31.48
CA GLU A 558 -39.50 -12.25 -31.59
C GLU A 558 -39.85 -11.77 -33.01
N LEU A 559 -38.95 -11.03 -33.65
CA LEU A 559 -39.13 -10.56 -35.02
C LEU A 559 -39.14 -11.74 -36.02
N ALA A 560 -38.29 -12.75 -35.82
CA ALA A 560 -38.33 -13.98 -36.61
C ALA A 560 -39.65 -14.75 -36.43
N LYS A 561 -40.16 -14.87 -35.19
CA LYS A 561 -41.46 -15.49 -34.90
C LYS A 561 -42.62 -14.72 -35.55
N LYS A 562 -42.60 -13.37 -35.50
CA LYS A 562 -43.59 -12.50 -36.16
C LYS A 562 -43.53 -12.56 -37.69
N LEU A 563 -42.32 -12.63 -38.27
CA LEU A 563 -42.14 -12.83 -39.71
C LEU A 563 -42.68 -14.19 -40.17
N GLY A 564 -42.42 -15.26 -39.41
CA GLY A 564 -42.99 -16.59 -39.67
C GLY A 564 -44.52 -16.57 -39.70
N GLN A 565 -45.16 -15.97 -38.69
CA GLN A 565 -46.62 -15.82 -38.63
C GLN A 565 -47.20 -14.97 -39.77
N LEU A 566 -46.47 -13.97 -40.26
CA LEU A 566 -46.89 -13.18 -41.42
C LEU A 566 -46.72 -13.96 -42.73
N GLN A 567 -45.68 -14.78 -42.84
CA GLN A 567 -45.42 -15.62 -44.01
C GLN A 567 -46.40 -16.80 -44.10
N GLU A 568 -46.80 -17.37 -42.96
CA GLU A 568 -47.88 -18.35 -42.82
C GLU A 568 -49.22 -17.77 -43.29
N LYS A 569 -49.63 -16.61 -42.76
CA LYS A 569 -50.85 -15.89 -43.18
C LYS A 569 -50.83 -15.46 -44.66
N LEU A 570 -49.66 -15.14 -45.20
CA LEU A 570 -49.51 -14.88 -46.64
C LEU A 570 -49.74 -16.15 -47.47
N GLY A 571 -49.39 -17.33 -46.93
CA GLY A 571 -49.73 -18.63 -47.49
C GLY A 571 -51.23 -18.89 -47.46
N GLU A 572 -51.86 -18.79 -46.29
CA GLU A 572 -53.32 -18.95 -46.09
C GLU A 572 -54.13 -18.04 -47.04
N LEU A 573 -53.72 -16.78 -47.18
CA LEU A 573 -54.36 -15.82 -48.09
C LEU A 573 -54.15 -16.15 -49.57
N LYS A 574 -52.98 -16.68 -49.96
CA LYS A 574 -52.73 -17.14 -51.34
C LYS A 574 -53.59 -18.35 -51.68
N GLU A 575 -53.61 -19.37 -50.82
CA GLU A 575 -54.44 -20.55 -50.99
C GLU A 575 -55.93 -20.16 -51.08
N THR A 576 -56.39 -19.25 -50.22
CA THR A 576 -57.75 -18.69 -50.27
C THR A 576 -58.03 -17.98 -51.60
N VAL A 577 -57.08 -17.20 -52.13
CA VAL A 577 -57.21 -16.50 -53.42
C VAL A 577 -57.17 -17.47 -54.60
N GLU A 578 -56.34 -18.52 -54.55
CA GLU A 578 -56.28 -19.56 -55.58
C GLU A 578 -57.58 -20.38 -55.63
N VAL A 579 -58.11 -20.79 -54.48
CA VAL A 579 -59.44 -21.43 -54.37
C VAL A 579 -60.55 -20.52 -54.90
N LYS A 580 -60.56 -19.23 -54.53
CA LYS A 580 -61.55 -18.26 -55.04
C LYS A 580 -61.39 -17.94 -56.53
N SER A 581 -60.17 -18.01 -57.06
CA SER A 581 -59.90 -17.92 -58.48
C SER A 581 -60.44 -19.14 -59.23
N GLN A 582 -60.30 -20.35 -58.66
CA GLN A 582 -60.87 -21.56 -59.25
C GLN A 582 -62.41 -21.52 -59.24
N GLU A 583 -63.03 -21.18 -58.12
CA GLU A 583 -64.49 -20.98 -58.03
C GLU A 583 -64.99 -19.97 -59.08
N ALA A 584 -64.26 -18.86 -59.28
CA ALA A 584 -64.61 -17.86 -60.28
C ALA A 584 -64.45 -18.37 -61.73
N GLN A 585 -63.42 -19.18 -62.01
CA GLN A 585 -63.25 -19.84 -63.31
C GLN A 585 -64.35 -20.87 -63.58
N ASP A 586 -64.73 -21.66 -62.59
CA ASP A 586 -65.78 -22.68 -62.71
C ASP A 586 -67.15 -22.02 -62.95
N LEU A 587 -67.47 -20.95 -62.22
CA LEU A 587 -68.66 -20.12 -62.44
C LEU A 587 -68.64 -19.43 -63.82
N GLN A 588 -67.47 -19.00 -64.30
CA GLN A 588 -67.34 -18.46 -65.65
C GLN A 588 -67.58 -19.53 -66.72
N GLN A 589 -67.05 -20.75 -66.55
CA GLN A 589 -67.32 -21.87 -67.46
C GLN A 589 -68.82 -22.21 -67.51
N GLN A 590 -69.51 -22.21 -66.35
CA GLN A 590 -70.96 -22.38 -66.30
C GLN A 590 -71.71 -21.27 -67.05
N ARG A 591 -71.33 -20.00 -66.84
CA ARG A 591 -71.89 -18.86 -67.59
C ARG A 591 -71.75 -19.05 -69.10
N ASP A 592 -70.57 -19.47 -69.55
CA ASP A 592 -70.27 -19.58 -70.98
C ASP A 592 -70.95 -20.81 -71.61
N GLN A 593 -71.18 -21.89 -70.85
CA GLN A 593 -72.07 -22.99 -71.23
C GLN A 593 -73.53 -22.53 -71.40
N TYR A 594 -74.09 -21.78 -70.43
CA TYR A 594 -75.44 -21.23 -70.54
C TYR A 594 -75.58 -20.25 -71.72
N LEU A 595 -74.56 -19.42 -71.98
CA LEU A 595 -74.54 -18.50 -73.12
C LEU A 595 -74.50 -19.25 -74.46
N SER A 596 -73.73 -20.34 -74.56
CA SER A 596 -73.74 -21.24 -75.72
C SER A 596 -75.11 -21.86 -75.96
N HIS A 597 -75.77 -22.39 -74.92
CA HIS A 597 -77.14 -22.91 -75.03
C HIS A 597 -78.16 -21.85 -75.43
N LEU A 598 -78.03 -20.61 -74.93
CA LEU A 598 -78.90 -19.51 -75.33
C LEU A 598 -78.67 -19.10 -76.79
N GLN A 599 -77.42 -19.10 -77.27
CA GLN A 599 -77.10 -18.86 -78.69
C GLN A 599 -77.68 -19.97 -79.59
N GLN A 600 -77.59 -21.24 -79.19
CA GLN A 600 -78.22 -22.37 -79.90
C GLN A 600 -79.74 -22.19 -80.00
N TYR A 601 -80.39 -21.77 -78.91
CA TYR A 601 -81.83 -21.51 -78.87
C TYR A 601 -82.23 -20.33 -79.77
N VAL A 602 -81.49 -19.21 -79.73
CA VAL A 602 -81.71 -18.05 -80.60
C VAL A 602 -81.54 -18.41 -82.08
N ALA A 603 -80.51 -19.20 -82.43
CA ALA A 603 -80.29 -19.66 -83.80
C ALA A 603 -81.44 -20.54 -84.32
N ALA A 604 -81.93 -21.48 -83.50
CA ALA A 604 -83.09 -22.30 -83.85
C ALA A 604 -84.38 -21.47 -84.03
N TYR A 605 -84.58 -20.43 -83.21
CA TYR A 605 -85.70 -19.50 -83.39
C TYR A 605 -85.59 -18.64 -84.66
N GLN A 606 -84.37 -18.23 -85.04
CA GLN A 606 -84.12 -17.52 -86.30
C GLN A 606 -84.37 -18.42 -87.52
N GLN A 607 -83.95 -19.69 -87.46
CA GLN A 607 -84.27 -20.68 -88.49
C GLN A 607 -85.78 -20.85 -88.65
N LEU A 608 -86.51 -21.12 -87.56
CA LEU A 608 -87.98 -21.26 -87.58
C LEU A 608 -88.70 -19.99 -88.06
N ALA A 609 -88.15 -18.80 -87.80
CA ALA A 609 -88.68 -17.55 -88.34
C ALA A 609 -88.48 -17.47 -89.87
N SER A 610 -87.30 -17.83 -90.36
CA SER A 610 -87.02 -17.84 -91.81
C SER A 610 -87.86 -18.89 -92.57
N GLU A 611 -88.10 -20.06 -91.98
CA GLU A 611 -89.01 -21.08 -92.52
C GLU A 611 -90.45 -20.55 -92.63
N LYS A 612 -90.93 -19.86 -91.59
CA LYS A 612 -92.25 -19.20 -91.61
C LYS A 612 -92.35 -18.11 -92.68
N GLU A 613 -91.29 -17.33 -92.90
CA GLU A 613 -91.25 -16.37 -94.00
C GLU A 613 -91.33 -17.05 -95.38
N VAL A 614 -90.60 -18.16 -95.58
CA VAL A 614 -90.64 -18.92 -96.84
C VAL A 614 -92.04 -19.51 -97.07
N LEU A 615 -92.65 -20.12 -96.04
CA LEU A 615 -94.03 -20.62 -96.10
C LEU A 615 -95.04 -19.51 -96.37
N HIS A 616 -94.86 -18.31 -95.79
CA HIS A 616 -95.74 -17.17 -96.05
C HIS A 616 -95.60 -16.63 -97.48
N LYS A 617 -94.37 -16.57 -98.02
CA LYS A 617 -94.10 -16.23 -99.43
C LYS A 617 -94.73 -17.26 -100.38
N GLN A 618 -94.65 -18.56 -100.04
CA GLN A 618 -95.27 -19.64 -100.81
C GLN A 618 -96.81 -19.56 -100.78
N ALA A 619 -97.41 -19.28 -99.61
CA ALA A 619 -98.85 -19.09 -99.48
C ALA A 619 -99.34 -17.88 -100.28
N LEU A 620 -98.61 -16.75 -100.24
CA LEU A 620 -98.94 -15.55 -101.03
C LEU A 620 -98.90 -15.84 -102.55
N LEU A 621 -97.90 -16.58 -103.02
CA LEU A 621 -97.83 -17.01 -104.42
C LEU A 621 -99.00 -17.93 -104.80
N GLN A 622 -99.41 -18.84 -103.88
CA GLN A 622 -100.58 -19.69 -104.08
C GLN A 622 -101.88 -18.87 -104.15
N THR A 623 -102.04 -17.82 -103.33
CA THR A 623 -103.17 -16.88 -103.44
C THR A 623 -103.16 -16.16 -104.78
N GLN A 624 -102.02 -15.64 -105.25
CA GLN A 624 -101.92 -14.97 -106.55
C GLN A 624 -102.30 -15.88 -107.73
N LEU A 625 -101.93 -17.17 -107.68
CA LEU A 625 -102.33 -18.16 -108.68
C LEU A 625 -103.84 -18.48 -108.61
N MET A 626 -104.43 -18.51 -107.40
CA MET A 626 -105.89 -18.65 -107.23
C MET A 626 -106.66 -17.44 -107.74
N ASP A 627 -106.15 -16.22 -107.52
CA ASP A 627 -106.76 -14.97 -108.01
C ASP A 627 -106.70 -14.90 -109.55
N GLN A 628 -105.60 -15.37 -110.16
CA GLN A 628 -105.47 -15.51 -111.62
C GLN A 628 -106.51 -16.49 -112.17
N LEU A 629 -106.63 -17.69 -111.60
CA LEU A 629 -107.62 -18.69 -112.01
C LEU A 629 -109.06 -18.18 -111.85
N GLN A 630 -109.37 -17.40 -110.79
CA GLN A 630 -110.68 -16.77 -110.64
C GLN A 630 -110.92 -15.68 -111.69
N HIS A 631 -109.90 -14.92 -112.07
CA HIS A 631 -110.00 -13.92 -113.15
C HIS A 631 -110.26 -14.58 -114.50
N GLU A 632 -109.56 -15.67 -114.83
CA GLU A 632 -109.79 -16.48 -116.02
C GLU A 632 -111.21 -17.09 -116.02
N GLU A 633 -111.69 -17.60 -114.89
CA GLU A 633 -113.05 -18.16 -114.76
C GLU A 633 -114.13 -17.07 -114.98
N VAL A 634 -113.93 -15.86 -114.44
CA VAL A 634 -114.82 -14.71 -114.67
C VAL A 634 -114.76 -14.23 -116.11
N GLN A 635 -113.58 -14.16 -116.72
CA GLN A 635 -113.42 -13.79 -118.12
C GLN A 635 -114.11 -14.80 -119.06
N GLY A 636 -114.01 -16.10 -118.75
CA GLY A 636 -114.75 -17.16 -119.44
C GLY A 636 -116.27 -17.01 -119.32
N LYS A 637 -116.78 -16.69 -118.11
CA LYS A 637 -118.21 -16.41 -117.89
C LYS A 637 -118.71 -15.21 -118.70
N VAL A 638 -117.92 -14.14 -118.79
CA VAL A 638 -118.24 -12.96 -119.61
C VAL A 638 -118.22 -13.29 -121.11
N ALA A 639 -117.26 -14.07 -121.59
CA ALA A 639 -117.21 -14.52 -122.98
C ALA A 639 -118.45 -15.37 -123.36
N VAL A 640 -118.90 -16.25 -122.45
CA VAL A 640 -120.15 -17.02 -122.64
C VAL A 640 -121.38 -16.10 -122.66
N GLN A 641 -121.45 -15.07 -121.81
CA GLN A 641 -122.55 -14.09 -121.84
C GLN A 641 -122.59 -13.30 -123.16
N MET A 642 -121.44 -12.83 -123.66
CA MET A 642 -121.33 -12.14 -124.96
C MET A 642 -121.84 -13.02 -126.10
N ALA A 643 -121.38 -14.27 -126.19
CA ALA A 643 -121.83 -15.22 -127.21
C ALA A 643 -123.34 -15.51 -127.12
N HIS A 644 -123.91 -15.50 -125.92
CA HIS A 644 -125.35 -15.69 -125.72
C HIS A 644 -126.16 -14.47 -126.19
N GLN A 645 -125.61 -13.26 -126.05
CA GLN A 645 -126.21 -12.01 -126.50
C GLN A 645 -126.15 -11.87 -128.03
N GLU A 646 -125.03 -12.24 -128.66
CA GLU A 646 -124.92 -12.35 -130.12
C GLU A 646 -125.93 -13.36 -130.70
N LEU A 647 -126.08 -14.52 -130.06
CA LEU A 647 -127.07 -15.54 -130.45
C LEU A 647 -128.49 -14.94 -130.43
N GLN A 648 -128.84 -14.17 -129.40
CA GLN A 648 -130.16 -13.53 -129.29
C GLN A 648 -130.43 -12.56 -130.44
N GLU A 649 -129.46 -11.71 -130.83
CA GLU A 649 -129.62 -10.86 -132.01
C GLU A 649 -129.80 -11.67 -133.32
N THR A 650 -129.14 -12.83 -133.45
CA THR A 650 -129.33 -13.69 -134.64
C THR A 650 -130.72 -14.33 -134.69
N GLN A 651 -131.36 -14.60 -133.56
CA GLN A 651 -132.74 -15.10 -133.52
C GLN A 651 -133.74 -14.04 -133.98
N GLU A 652 -133.62 -12.78 -133.54
CA GLU A 652 -134.49 -11.69 -134.00
C GLU A 652 -134.38 -11.45 -135.52
N ARG A 653 -133.15 -11.54 -136.06
CA ARG A 653 -132.89 -11.48 -137.51
C ARG A 653 -133.53 -12.66 -138.28
N LEU A 654 -133.61 -13.84 -137.67
CA LEU A 654 -134.20 -15.05 -138.25
C LEU A 654 -135.75 -15.00 -138.30
N GLU A 655 -136.39 -14.40 -137.30
CA GLU A 655 -137.85 -14.25 -137.27
C GLU A 655 -138.35 -13.26 -138.34
N ALA A 656 -137.62 -12.16 -138.57
CA ALA A 656 -137.91 -11.22 -139.64
C ALA A 656 -137.87 -11.88 -141.04
N ALA A 657 -136.88 -12.74 -141.28
CA ALA A 657 -136.77 -13.51 -142.53
C ALA A 657 -137.93 -14.52 -142.70
N ASN A 658 -138.40 -15.14 -141.61
CA ASN A 658 -139.47 -16.14 -141.63
C ASN A 658 -140.82 -15.61 -142.14
N GLN A 659 -141.11 -14.31 -141.95
CA GLN A 659 -142.36 -13.72 -142.45
C GLN A 659 -142.36 -13.52 -143.97
N GLN A 660 -141.20 -13.18 -144.56
CA GLN A 660 -141.06 -13.06 -146.02
C GLN A 660 -141.07 -14.44 -146.71
N ASN A 661 -140.56 -15.47 -146.03
CA ASN A 661 -140.35 -16.82 -146.58
C ASN A 661 -141.65 -17.65 -146.82
N ARG A 662 -142.84 -17.10 -146.51
CA ARG A 662 -144.14 -17.77 -146.77
C ARG A 662 -144.86 -17.33 -148.04
N GLN A 663 -144.44 -16.25 -148.70
CA GLN A 663 -145.15 -15.72 -149.89
C GLN A 663 -144.56 -16.14 -151.25
N LEU A 664 -143.30 -16.58 -151.32
CA LEU A 664 -142.66 -16.96 -152.59
C LEU A 664 -141.93 -18.30 -152.53
N GLN A 665 -142.65 -19.34 -152.96
CA GLN A 665 -142.21 -20.50 -153.75
C GLN A 665 -141.02 -21.34 -153.20
N ALA A 666 -141.17 -22.65 -152.97
CA ALA A 666 -141.56 -23.66 -153.97
C ALA A 666 -140.66 -23.72 -155.23
N ARG A 667 -139.32 -23.76 -155.07
CA ARG A 667 -138.41 -24.33 -156.10
C ARG A 667 -137.01 -24.76 -155.59
N LEU A 668 -136.85 -26.10 -155.49
CA LEU A 668 -135.67 -26.91 -155.81
C LEU A 668 -134.40 -26.83 -154.92
N ASN A 669 -133.69 -27.97 -154.84
CA ASN A 669 -132.46 -28.21 -154.05
C ASN A 669 -131.23 -28.38 -154.98
N LEU A 670 -129.99 -28.17 -154.48
CA LEU A 670 -128.85 -29.12 -154.52
C LEU A 670 -127.50 -28.53 -154.00
N VAL A 671 -126.68 -29.37 -153.30
CA VAL A 671 -125.18 -29.53 -153.38
C VAL A 671 -124.22 -28.31 -153.20
N ALA A 672 -122.94 -28.39 -152.74
CA ALA A 672 -122.15 -29.22 -151.77
C ALA A 672 -120.75 -28.51 -151.56
N VAL A 673 -119.91 -28.71 -150.51
CA VAL A 673 -118.78 -29.70 -150.32
C VAL A 673 -117.66 -29.62 -151.40
N PRO A 674 -116.32 -29.88 -151.20
CA PRO A 674 -115.50 -30.40 -150.05
C PRO A 674 -114.18 -29.62 -149.71
N GLY A 675 -113.27 -30.22 -148.92
CA GLY A 675 -111.80 -30.05 -148.96
C GLY A 675 -111.15 -29.86 -147.57
N GLU A 676 -110.61 -30.83 -146.82
CA GLU A 676 -109.61 -31.91 -147.08
C GLU A 676 -108.15 -31.42 -147.27
N GLY A 677 -107.18 -32.07 -146.61
CA GLY A 677 -105.73 -31.83 -146.82
C GLY A 677 -104.80 -32.22 -145.65
N ASP A 678 -104.33 -33.46 -145.62
CA ASP A 678 -103.29 -34.03 -144.72
C ASP A 678 -101.85 -33.75 -145.23
N GLY A 679 -100.80 -33.94 -144.42
CA GLY A 679 -99.39 -33.89 -144.86
C GLY A 679 -98.32 -33.67 -143.76
N LEU A 680 -97.16 -34.32 -143.90
CA LEU A 680 -96.04 -34.37 -142.93
C LEU A 680 -94.64 -34.02 -143.53
N ASP A 681 -93.63 -34.01 -142.65
CA ASP A 681 -92.16 -34.13 -142.85
C ASP A 681 -91.27 -32.89 -143.12
N GLY A 682 -90.04 -32.92 -142.54
CA GLY A 682 -88.93 -31.99 -142.77
C GLY A 682 -87.88 -31.95 -141.62
N GLU A 683 -86.61 -32.33 -141.89
CA GLU A 683 -85.46 -32.29 -140.95
C GLU A 683 -84.38 -31.24 -141.35
N GLU A 684 -83.47 -30.88 -140.42
CA GLU A 684 -81.96 -30.93 -140.52
C GLU A 684 -81.27 -30.14 -139.34
N LYS A 685 -80.31 -30.70 -138.56
CA LYS A 685 -78.80 -30.72 -138.65
C LYS A 685 -78.08 -29.38 -138.38
N ASP A 686 -76.81 -29.25 -137.91
CA ASP A 686 -75.70 -30.05 -137.28
C ASP A 686 -74.63 -28.98 -136.82
N GLU A 687 -73.52 -29.10 -136.06
CA GLU A 687 -72.74 -30.04 -135.18
C GLU A 687 -71.84 -29.10 -134.28
N GLU A 688 -70.77 -29.38 -133.51
CA GLU A 688 -69.88 -30.51 -133.14
C GLU A 688 -69.46 -30.36 -131.65
N ALA A 689 -68.43 -31.08 -131.19
CA ALA A 689 -67.77 -30.92 -129.87
C ALA A 689 -66.29 -30.42 -130.03
N PRO A 690 -65.17 -30.96 -129.44
CA PRO A 690 -64.92 -32.26 -128.76
C PRO A 690 -64.21 -32.25 -127.37
N ARG A 691 -64.78 -33.03 -126.43
CA ARG A 691 -64.18 -33.88 -125.36
C ARG A 691 -62.72 -33.68 -124.85
N ARG A 692 -62.57 -33.81 -123.51
CA ARG A 692 -61.71 -34.84 -122.86
C ARG A 692 -62.29 -35.27 -121.47
N LYS A 693 -61.61 -36.16 -120.72
CA LYS A 693 -62.24 -37.14 -119.78
C LYS A 693 -61.76 -37.07 -118.30
N LEU A 694 -62.56 -37.74 -117.44
CA LEU A 694 -62.20 -38.75 -116.41
C LEU A 694 -62.30 -38.42 -114.88
N SER A 695 -63.12 -39.26 -114.21
CA SER A 695 -63.03 -39.83 -112.84
C SER A 695 -63.25 -38.99 -111.57
N VAL A 696 -63.82 -39.69 -110.58
CA VAL A 696 -64.04 -39.38 -109.14
C VAL A 696 -63.33 -40.52 -108.37
N PRO A 697 -62.55 -40.27 -107.30
CA PRO A 697 -63.06 -40.54 -105.94
C PRO A 697 -62.51 -39.68 -104.78
N GLU A 698 -63.38 -39.51 -103.76
CA GLU A 698 -63.11 -39.47 -102.31
C GLU A 698 -62.23 -38.37 -101.66
N GLU A 699 -62.32 -38.36 -100.32
CA GLU A 699 -61.64 -37.55 -99.29
C GLU A 699 -61.99 -36.05 -99.18
N LEU A 700 -62.51 -35.70 -97.99
CA LEU A 700 -62.27 -34.50 -97.12
C LEU A 700 -62.21 -33.09 -97.77
N ASP A 701 -62.70 -32.02 -97.12
CA ASP A 701 -62.03 -31.40 -95.97
C ASP A 701 -62.97 -30.57 -95.09
N SER A 702 -62.60 -30.43 -93.81
CA SER A 702 -63.47 -29.90 -92.76
C SER A 702 -63.28 -28.39 -92.50
N ARG A 703 -64.19 -27.84 -91.69
CA ARG A 703 -64.10 -26.49 -91.09
C ARG A 703 -62.80 -26.28 -90.31
N GLU A 704 -62.12 -27.37 -89.90
CA GLU A 704 -60.85 -27.31 -89.17
C GLU A 704 -59.70 -26.85 -90.06
N LEU A 705 -59.74 -27.02 -91.39
CA LEU A 705 -58.64 -26.57 -92.26
C LEU A 705 -58.61 -25.05 -92.47
N LEU A 706 -59.78 -24.39 -92.48
CA LEU A 706 -59.83 -22.92 -92.43
C LEU A 706 -59.30 -22.41 -91.08
N VAL A 707 -59.62 -23.11 -89.99
CA VAL A 707 -59.10 -22.81 -88.64
C VAL A 707 -57.60 -23.12 -88.53
N ALA A 708 -57.10 -24.19 -89.15
CA ALA A 708 -55.69 -24.53 -89.19
C ALA A 708 -54.89 -23.54 -90.03
N PHE A 709 -55.46 -23.01 -91.12
CA PHE A 709 -54.86 -21.92 -91.88
C PHE A 709 -54.73 -20.64 -91.02
N PHE A 710 -55.80 -20.22 -90.32
CA PHE A 710 -55.71 -19.06 -89.43
C PHE A 710 -54.82 -19.30 -88.20
N ASN A 711 -54.83 -20.49 -87.61
CA ASN A 711 -53.99 -20.82 -86.45
C ASN A 711 -52.50 -20.97 -86.82
N SER A 712 -52.17 -21.51 -88.01
CA SER A 712 -50.79 -21.55 -88.50
C SER A 712 -50.29 -20.17 -88.94
N ALA A 713 -51.16 -19.32 -89.51
CA ALA A 713 -50.84 -17.91 -89.75
C ALA A 713 -50.59 -17.13 -88.44
N LEU A 714 -51.39 -17.36 -87.40
CA LEU A 714 -51.18 -16.80 -86.07
C LEU A 714 -49.89 -17.31 -85.41
N ALA A 715 -49.65 -18.62 -85.40
CA ALA A 715 -48.43 -19.21 -84.86
C ALA A 715 -47.17 -18.70 -85.59
N SER A 716 -47.22 -18.56 -86.92
CA SER A 716 -46.15 -17.97 -87.73
C SER A 716 -45.91 -16.49 -87.39
N ALA A 717 -46.97 -15.71 -87.18
CA ALA A 717 -46.85 -14.31 -86.75
C ALA A 717 -46.32 -14.17 -85.32
N GLU A 718 -46.70 -15.07 -84.40
CA GLU A 718 -46.18 -15.11 -83.03
C GLU A 718 -44.72 -15.60 -82.99
N GLU A 719 -44.34 -16.55 -83.85
CA GLU A 719 -42.96 -17.03 -83.97
C GLU A 719 -42.03 -15.96 -84.57
N GLU A 720 -42.44 -15.24 -85.62
CA GLU A 720 -41.69 -14.07 -86.10
C GLU A 720 -41.67 -12.93 -85.07
N GLN A 721 -42.76 -12.69 -84.32
CA GLN A 721 -42.73 -11.72 -83.22
C GLN A 721 -41.76 -12.15 -82.09
N ALA A 722 -41.66 -13.45 -81.80
CA ALA A 722 -40.71 -14.01 -80.84
C ALA A 722 -39.26 -13.91 -81.37
N ARG A 723 -39.05 -14.21 -82.65
CA ARG A 723 -37.77 -14.11 -83.37
C ARG A 723 -37.24 -12.68 -83.37
N LEU A 724 -38.08 -11.70 -83.74
CA LEU A 724 -37.74 -10.28 -83.73
C LEU A 724 -37.48 -9.77 -82.29
N ARG A 725 -38.21 -10.26 -81.29
CA ARG A 725 -37.89 -9.98 -79.86
C ARG A 725 -36.60 -10.65 -79.40
N GLY A 726 -36.22 -11.80 -79.97
CA GLY A 726 -34.92 -12.45 -79.79
C GLY A 726 -33.79 -11.61 -80.38
N GLN A 727 -33.90 -11.26 -81.66
CA GLN A 727 -32.93 -10.39 -82.36
C GLN A 727 -32.79 -9.03 -81.68
N LEU A 728 -33.88 -8.39 -81.22
CA LEU A 728 -33.81 -7.13 -80.49
C LEU A 728 -33.12 -7.25 -79.13
N LYS A 729 -33.20 -8.41 -78.46
CA LYS A 729 -32.43 -8.70 -77.24
C LYS A 729 -30.96 -8.94 -77.54
N GLU A 730 -30.66 -9.72 -78.57
CA GLU A 730 -29.29 -10.02 -79.00
C GLU A 730 -28.56 -8.77 -79.48
N GLU A 731 -29.20 -7.94 -80.31
CA GLU A 731 -28.66 -6.69 -80.80
C GLU A 731 -28.54 -5.65 -79.67
N LYS A 732 -29.45 -5.63 -78.67
CA LYS A 732 -29.24 -4.85 -77.43
C LYS A 732 -28.01 -5.34 -76.66
N LEU A 733 -27.79 -6.66 -76.55
CA LEU A 733 -26.59 -7.23 -75.92
C LEU A 733 -25.32 -6.94 -76.75
N ARG A 734 -25.45 -6.77 -78.07
CA ARG A 734 -24.37 -6.38 -78.98
C ARG A 734 -24.02 -4.90 -78.83
N CYS A 735 -25.03 -4.02 -78.79
CA CYS A 735 -24.87 -2.59 -78.52
C CYS A 735 -24.33 -2.32 -77.11
N GLN A 736 -24.74 -3.07 -76.08
CA GLN A 736 -24.15 -2.98 -74.74
C GLN A 736 -22.68 -3.40 -74.73
N ARG A 737 -22.32 -4.50 -75.42
CA ARG A 737 -20.91 -4.92 -75.56
C ARG A 737 -20.08 -3.92 -76.38
N LEU A 738 -20.66 -3.27 -77.39
CA LEU A 738 -20.01 -2.16 -78.11
C LEU A 738 -19.88 -0.91 -77.25
N ALA A 739 -20.86 -0.56 -76.42
CA ALA A 739 -20.80 0.57 -75.49
C ALA A 739 -19.73 0.39 -74.39
N HIS A 740 -19.42 -0.86 -74.00
CA HIS A 740 -18.28 -1.17 -73.13
C HIS A 740 -16.92 -1.24 -73.85
N LEU A 741 -16.88 -1.18 -75.18
CA LEU A 741 -15.66 -1.17 -76.00
C LEU A 741 -15.35 0.22 -76.61
N ALA A 742 -16.36 1.07 -76.77
CA ALA A 742 -16.24 2.46 -77.22
C ALA A 742 -15.80 3.41 -76.07
N ALA A 743 -14.59 3.17 -75.55
CA ALA A 743 -13.94 4.03 -74.55
C ALA A 743 -13.58 5.42 -75.12
N PRO A 744 -13.16 6.40 -74.29
CA PRO A 744 -11.77 6.39 -73.83
C PRO A 744 -11.57 6.87 -72.37
N ALA A 745 -10.30 6.82 -71.93
CA ALA A 745 -9.79 7.55 -70.78
C ALA A 745 -8.90 8.72 -71.23
N GLN A 746 -8.64 9.64 -70.28
CA GLN A 746 -7.65 10.74 -70.31
C GLN A 746 -7.90 11.97 -71.21
N ASP A 747 -7.55 13.11 -70.57
CA ASP A 747 -7.03 14.39 -71.05
C ASP A 747 -7.74 15.21 -72.16
N GLY A 748 -7.87 16.52 -71.92
CA GLY A 748 -8.33 17.51 -72.90
C GLY A 748 -8.85 18.80 -72.25
N ALA A 749 -8.22 19.94 -72.56
CA ALA A 749 -8.52 21.25 -71.98
C ALA A 749 -9.67 22.00 -72.69
N GLU A 750 -10.17 23.06 -72.01
CA GLU A 750 -10.73 24.31 -72.56
C GLU A 750 -11.55 24.32 -73.88
N LYS A 751 -12.83 24.75 -73.82
CA LYS A 751 -13.20 26.13 -74.23
C LYS A 751 -14.66 26.55 -73.98
N GLU A 752 -14.77 27.87 -73.84
CA GLU A 752 -15.86 28.84 -74.14
C GLU A 752 -17.27 28.39 -74.55
N ALA A 753 -18.27 29.16 -74.08
CA ALA A 753 -19.65 29.14 -74.53
C ALA A 753 -19.85 29.83 -75.91
N PRO A 754 -21.05 29.72 -76.52
CA PRO A 754 -21.95 30.87 -76.42
C PRO A 754 -23.41 30.49 -76.09
N ALA A 755 -24.23 31.51 -75.79
CA ALA A 755 -25.60 31.34 -75.33
C ALA A 755 -26.64 31.37 -76.47
N SER A 756 -27.78 30.72 -76.22
CA SER A 756 -29.08 31.12 -76.77
C SER A 756 -30.15 30.83 -75.73
N GLY A 757 -30.95 31.84 -75.36
CA GLY A 757 -31.96 31.72 -74.31
C GLY A 757 -33.39 31.69 -74.85
N ILE A 758 -34.26 30.94 -74.18
CA ILE A 758 -35.71 31.13 -74.10
C ILE A 758 -36.11 30.73 -72.66
N GLY A 759 -37.05 31.44 -72.05
CA GLY A 759 -37.42 31.22 -70.65
C GLY A 759 -38.21 29.91 -70.45
N GLY A 760 -37.73 29.06 -69.55
CA GLY A 760 -38.42 27.88 -69.05
C GLY A 760 -37.70 27.37 -67.80
N ASP A 761 -38.42 27.26 -66.68
CA ASP A 761 -37.83 26.93 -65.38
C ASP A 761 -37.59 25.41 -65.24
N SER A 762 -36.52 24.94 -65.87
CA SER A 762 -36.02 23.57 -65.76
C SER A 762 -34.54 23.50 -66.11
N VAL A 763 -33.73 23.08 -65.15
CA VAL A 763 -32.29 22.81 -65.33
C VAL A 763 -32.13 21.73 -66.41
N PRO A 764 -31.33 21.96 -67.48
CA PRO A 764 -31.14 20.96 -68.53
C PRO A 764 -30.62 19.64 -67.95
N ALA A 765 -31.23 18.52 -68.33
CA ALA A 765 -30.94 17.20 -67.75
C ALA A 765 -29.45 16.85 -67.83
N GLU A 766 -28.77 17.24 -68.92
CA GLU A 766 -27.33 17.09 -69.12
C GLU A 766 -26.51 17.83 -68.06
N THR A 767 -26.90 19.05 -67.67
CA THR A 767 -26.22 19.82 -66.62
C THR A 767 -26.48 19.25 -65.23
N HIS A 768 -27.68 18.73 -64.96
CA HIS A 768 -27.97 18.01 -63.72
C HIS A 768 -27.17 16.70 -63.64
N GLN A 769 -27.04 15.97 -64.75
CA GLN A 769 -26.28 14.72 -64.85
C GLN A 769 -24.76 14.95 -64.76
N ALA A 770 -24.24 16.02 -65.35
CA ALA A 770 -22.85 16.43 -65.19
C ALA A 770 -22.54 16.86 -63.75
N LEU A 771 -23.46 17.60 -63.10
CA LEU A 771 -23.36 17.96 -61.69
C LEU A 771 -23.42 16.71 -60.78
N GLN A 772 -24.29 15.75 -61.08
CA GLN A 772 -24.36 14.47 -60.37
C GLN A 772 -23.03 13.71 -60.47
N VAL A 773 -22.47 13.55 -61.68
CA VAL A 773 -21.16 12.87 -61.87
C VAL A 773 -20.01 13.63 -61.19
N ALA A 774 -20.08 14.96 -61.08
CA ALA A 774 -19.13 15.75 -60.31
C ALA A 774 -19.30 15.53 -58.79
N MET A 775 -20.54 15.44 -58.31
CA MET A 775 -20.88 15.07 -56.92
C MET A 775 -20.39 13.66 -56.59
N ASP A 776 -20.68 12.65 -57.41
CA ASP A 776 -20.28 11.26 -57.19
C ASP A 776 -18.74 11.14 -57.12
N LYS A 777 -18.01 11.87 -57.98
CA LYS A 777 -16.53 11.97 -57.94
C LYS A 777 -16.02 12.68 -56.68
N LEU A 778 -16.70 13.75 -56.23
CA LEU A 778 -16.34 14.47 -55.01
C LEU A 778 -16.61 13.62 -53.76
N GLN A 779 -17.74 12.92 -53.72
CA GLN A 779 -18.11 11.97 -52.67
C GLN A 779 -17.12 10.81 -52.61
N GLY A 780 -16.77 10.20 -53.76
CA GLY A 780 -15.74 9.16 -53.82
C GLY A 780 -14.38 9.63 -53.31
N ARG A 781 -13.93 10.84 -53.69
CA ARG A 781 -12.70 11.44 -53.14
C ARG A 781 -12.80 11.74 -51.65
N PHE A 782 -13.93 12.23 -51.16
CA PHE A 782 -14.14 12.53 -49.75
C PHE A 782 -14.15 11.24 -48.91
N THR A 783 -14.82 10.18 -49.37
CA THR A 783 -14.80 8.86 -48.72
C THR A 783 -13.39 8.26 -48.72
N ALA A 784 -12.64 8.34 -49.82
CA ALA A 784 -11.26 7.85 -49.89
C ALA A 784 -10.32 8.61 -48.93
N LEU A 785 -10.41 9.94 -48.88
CA LEU A 785 -9.60 10.78 -47.99
C LEU A 785 -10.00 10.59 -46.51
N MET A 786 -11.29 10.35 -46.23
CA MET A 786 -11.75 9.99 -44.89
C MET A 786 -11.24 8.60 -44.47
N GLN A 787 -11.15 7.63 -45.38
CA GLN A 787 -10.53 6.33 -45.10
C GLN A 787 -9.02 6.47 -44.86
N GLU A 788 -8.29 7.16 -45.75
CA GLU A 788 -6.86 7.46 -45.57
C GLU A 788 -6.58 8.15 -44.22
N LYS A 789 -7.46 9.06 -43.79
CA LYS A 789 -7.39 9.71 -42.48
C LYS A 789 -7.63 8.75 -41.31
N VAL A 790 -8.48 7.73 -41.47
CA VAL A 790 -8.67 6.67 -40.46
C VAL A 790 -7.42 5.79 -40.41
N ASP A 791 -6.96 5.29 -41.56
CA ASP A 791 -5.77 4.43 -41.68
C ASP A 791 -4.51 5.13 -41.10
N LEU A 792 -4.35 6.43 -41.38
CA LEU A 792 -3.28 7.26 -40.79
C LEU A 792 -3.45 7.45 -39.29
N LYS A 793 -4.68 7.59 -38.78
CA LYS A 793 -4.94 7.73 -37.34
C LYS A 793 -4.63 6.44 -36.59
N GLU A 794 -5.08 5.29 -37.10
CA GLU A 794 -4.73 3.97 -36.55
C GLU A 794 -3.21 3.76 -36.53
N ARG A 795 -2.51 4.18 -37.59
CA ARG A 795 -1.05 4.10 -37.69
C ARG A 795 -0.31 5.06 -36.75
N VAL A 796 -0.90 6.20 -36.40
CA VAL A 796 -0.39 7.10 -35.35
C VAL A 796 -0.60 6.46 -33.97
N GLU A 797 -1.78 5.92 -33.68
CA GLU A 797 -2.07 5.23 -32.41
C GLU A 797 -1.18 3.99 -32.21
N GLU A 798 -0.87 3.25 -33.28
CA GLU A 798 0.09 2.14 -33.24
C GLU A 798 1.53 2.61 -32.96
N LEU A 799 1.94 3.76 -33.53
CA LEU A 799 3.25 4.35 -33.27
C LEU A 799 3.36 4.92 -31.85
N GLU A 800 2.31 5.56 -31.35
CA GLU A 800 2.22 6.04 -29.95
C GLU A 800 2.36 4.87 -28.97
N HIS A 801 1.64 3.76 -29.20
CA HIS A 801 1.80 2.54 -28.39
C HIS A 801 3.25 2.01 -28.42
N ARG A 802 3.89 1.96 -29.59
CA ARG A 802 5.31 1.53 -29.72
C ARG A 802 6.26 2.49 -29.01
N CYS A 803 6.00 3.81 -29.03
CA CYS A 803 6.79 4.79 -28.28
C CYS A 803 6.65 4.59 -26.77
N ILE A 804 5.44 4.34 -26.26
CA ILE A 804 5.17 4.07 -24.84
C ILE A 804 5.88 2.77 -24.39
N GLN A 805 5.87 1.72 -25.22
CA GLN A 805 6.60 0.49 -24.95
C GLN A 805 8.12 0.76 -24.90
N LEU A 806 8.67 1.46 -25.90
CA LEU A 806 10.10 1.77 -25.97
C LEU A 806 10.57 2.69 -24.83
N SER A 807 9.72 3.60 -24.32
CA SER A 807 10.05 4.35 -23.10
C SER A 807 10.09 3.43 -21.88
N GLY A 808 9.12 2.52 -21.69
CA GLY A 808 9.14 1.57 -20.58
C GLY A 808 10.33 0.60 -20.62
N GLU A 809 10.74 0.16 -21.81
CA GLU A 809 11.97 -0.61 -22.02
C GLU A 809 13.23 0.22 -21.69
N THR A 810 13.25 1.50 -22.07
CA THR A 810 14.35 2.44 -21.76
C THR A 810 14.44 2.73 -20.26
N ASP A 811 13.31 2.93 -19.57
CA ASP A 811 13.25 3.13 -18.12
C ASP A 811 13.74 1.87 -17.38
N THR A 812 13.34 0.68 -17.84
CA THR A 812 13.82 -0.61 -17.31
C THR A 812 15.35 -0.76 -17.48
N ILE A 813 15.90 -0.32 -18.61
CA ILE A 813 17.36 -0.27 -18.84
C ILE A 813 18.01 0.76 -17.88
N GLY A 814 17.36 1.89 -17.63
CA GLY A 814 17.78 2.90 -16.65
C GLY A 814 17.84 2.34 -15.23
N GLU A 815 16.81 1.60 -14.80
CA GLU A 815 16.80 0.90 -13.51
C GLU A 815 17.93 -0.14 -13.41
N TYR A 816 18.16 -0.93 -14.46
CA TYR A 816 19.26 -1.90 -14.50
C TYR A 816 20.63 -1.22 -14.38
N ILE A 817 20.83 -0.09 -15.06
CA ILE A 817 22.05 0.73 -14.94
C ILE A 817 22.21 1.27 -13.52
N ALA A 818 21.14 1.77 -12.89
CA ALA A 818 21.16 2.26 -11.51
C ALA A 818 21.48 1.14 -10.50
N LEU A 819 20.87 -0.03 -10.66
CA LEU A 819 21.14 -1.23 -9.86
C LEU A 819 22.60 -1.68 -10.00
N TYR A 820 23.14 -1.71 -11.23
CA TYR A 820 24.54 -2.07 -11.48
C TYR A 820 25.52 -1.04 -10.89
N GLN A 821 25.20 0.26 -10.99
CA GLN A 821 26.00 1.31 -10.34
C GLN A 821 25.99 1.18 -8.80
N SER A 822 24.83 0.90 -8.21
CA SER A 822 24.68 0.65 -6.78
C SER A 822 25.46 -0.60 -6.32
N GLN A 823 25.31 -1.72 -7.03
CA GLN A 823 26.06 -2.96 -6.76
C GLN A 823 27.58 -2.74 -6.86
N ARG A 824 28.03 -1.98 -7.87
CA ARG A 824 29.45 -1.61 -8.04
C ARG A 824 29.94 -0.68 -6.92
N ALA A 825 29.11 0.22 -6.42
CA ALA A 825 29.43 1.07 -5.27
C ALA A 825 29.59 0.24 -3.98
N VAL A 826 28.66 -0.69 -3.70
CA VAL A 826 28.74 -1.61 -2.55
C VAL A 826 29.96 -2.52 -2.64
N LEU A 827 30.29 -3.04 -3.83
CA LEU A 827 31.51 -3.82 -4.06
C LEU A 827 32.78 -2.99 -3.83
N LYS A 828 32.80 -1.71 -4.23
CA LYS A 828 33.91 -0.81 -3.97
C LYS A 828 34.06 -0.50 -2.47
N ALA A 829 32.96 -0.20 -1.77
CA ALA A 829 32.98 0.06 -0.33
C ALA A 829 33.53 -1.16 0.43
N ARG A 830 33.04 -2.38 0.14
CA ARG A 830 33.56 -3.64 0.69
C ARG A 830 35.00 -3.97 0.32
N HIS A 831 35.55 -3.34 -0.72
CA HIS A 831 36.97 -3.44 -1.04
C HIS A 831 37.79 -2.46 -0.19
N GLN A 832 37.31 -1.22 -0.04
CA GLN A 832 37.93 -0.20 0.80
C GLN A 832 37.94 -0.61 2.28
N GLU A 833 36.83 -1.14 2.81
CA GLU A 833 36.76 -1.75 4.16
C GLU A 833 37.84 -2.81 4.40
N LYS A 834 38.13 -3.63 3.38
CA LYS A 834 39.19 -4.66 3.45
C LYS A 834 40.59 -4.07 3.35
N GLU A 835 40.79 -3.08 2.49
CA GLU A 835 42.08 -2.38 2.37
C GLU A 835 42.41 -1.61 3.65
N GLU A 836 41.43 -0.97 4.27
CA GLU A 836 41.55 -0.34 5.59
C GLU A 836 41.84 -1.36 6.69
N TYR A 837 41.14 -2.50 6.72
CA TYR A 837 41.41 -3.56 7.70
C TYR A 837 42.82 -4.15 7.55
N ILE A 838 43.26 -4.39 6.31
CA ILE A 838 44.64 -4.83 6.00
C ILE A 838 45.65 -3.75 6.41
N SER A 839 45.33 -2.47 6.21
CA SER A 839 46.21 -1.34 6.59
C SER A 839 46.33 -1.21 8.10
N ARG A 840 45.23 -1.32 8.85
CA ARG A 840 45.22 -1.35 10.32
C ARG A 840 46.03 -2.53 10.85
N LEU A 841 45.75 -3.74 10.36
CA LEU A 841 46.49 -4.96 10.73
C LEU A 841 48.00 -4.88 10.40
N ALA A 842 48.38 -4.14 9.35
CA ALA A 842 49.78 -3.85 9.04
C ALA A 842 50.40 -2.84 10.01
N GLN A 843 49.67 -1.79 10.42
CA GLN A 843 50.08 -0.83 11.44
C GLN A 843 50.23 -1.49 12.81
N ASP A 844 49.26 -2.30 13.24
CA ASP A 844 49.28 -3.06 14.50
C ASP A 844 50.51 -3.99 14.56
N LYS A 845 50.79 -4.67 13.45
CA LYS A 845 51.96 -5.54 13.29
C LYS A 845 53.29 -4.77 13.37
N GLU A 846 53.34 -3.54 12.88
CA GLU A 846 54.55 -2.70 12.98
C GLU A 846 54.72 -2.14 14.39
N ALA A 847 53.64 -1.65 15.02
CA ALA A 847 53.63 -1.23 16.42
C ALA A 847 54.05 -2.37 17.36
N MET A 848 53.57 -3.60 17.13
CA MET A 848 53.99 -4.78 17.89
C MET A 848 55.49 -5.08 17.71
N LYS A 849 56.06 -4.89 16.50
CA LYS A 849 57.51 -5.00 16.30
C LYS A 849 58.28 -3.95 17.10
N VAL A 850 57.82 -2.70 17.11
CA VAL A 850 58.45 -1.62 17.88
C VAL A 850 58.46 -1.95 19.38
N LYS A 851 57.30 -2.33 19.95
CA LYS A 851 57.23 -2.76 21.36
C LYS A 851 58.11 -3.98 21.67
N LEU A 852 58.27 -4.92 20.73
CA LEU A 852 59.19 -6.06 20.89
C LEU A 852 60.68 -5.68 20.79
N LEU A 853 61.03 -4.61 20.06
CA LEU A 853 62.38 -4.06 20.03
C LEU A 853 62.70 -3.27 21.31
N GLU A 854 61.78 -2.41 21.76
CA GLU A 854 61.87 -1.71 23.05
C GLU A 854 62.04 -2.68 24.22
N LEU A 855 61.23 -3.76 24.25
CA LEU A 855 61.35 -4.84 25.23
C LEU A 855 62.73 -5.50 25.20
N ARG A 856 63.30 -5.72 24.00
CA ARG A 856 64.64 -6.29 23.84
C ARG A 856 65.73 -5.35 24.36
N GLU A 857 65.62 -4.04 24.10
CA GLU A 857 66.56 -3.04 24.61
C GLU A 857 66.48 -2.87 26.13
N LEU A 858 65.28 -2.96 26.70
CA LEU A 858 65.06 -2.97 28.15
C LEU A 858 65.70 -4.20 28.82
N VAL A 859 65.53 -5.39 28.22
CA VAL A 859 66.14 -6.63 28.72
C VAL A 859 67.67 -6.58 28.61
N LEU A 860 68.22 -5.98 27.55
CA LEU A 860 69.67 -5.73 27.44
C LEU A 860 70.17 -4.79 28.54
N ARG A 861 69.52 -3.63 28.74
CA ARG A 861 69.86 -2.70 29.83
C ARG A 861 69.83 -3.36 31.21
N LEU A 862 68.80 -4.15 31.51
CA LEU A 862 68.67 -4.87 32.79
C LEU A 862 69.77 -5.95 32.95
N VAL A 863 70.18 -6.60 31.86
CA VAL A 863 71.31 -7.54 31.86
C VAL A 863 72.63 -6.80 32.14
N ASP A 864 72.84 -5.63 31.54
CA ASP A 864 74.06 -4.84 31.72
C ASP A 864 74.14 -4.20 33.12
N GLU A 865 73.05 -3.68 33.65
CA GLU A 865 72.94 -3.23 35.06
C GLU A 865 73.27 -4.38 36.03
N ARG A 866 72.75 -5.58 35.77
CA ARG A 866 73.09 -6.79 36.54
C ARG A 866 74.57 -7.14 36.41
N ASN A 867 75.15 -7.04 35.21
CA ASN A 867 76.57 -7.31 34.98
C ASN A 867 77.46 -6.29 35.74
N GLU A 868 77.09 -5.01 35.75
CA GLU A 868 77.73 -3.99 36.58
C GLU A 868 77.63 -4.30 38.08
N TRP A 869 76.45 -4.71 38.57
CA TRP A 869 76.27 -5.10 39.98
C TRP A 869 77.13 -6.31 40.36
N TYR A 870 77.24 -7.32 39.50
CA TYR A 870 78.18 -8.43 39.69
C TYR A 870 79.64 -7.97 39.68
N GLY A 871 80.02 -7.05 38.80
CA GLY A 871 81.36 -6.44 38.79
C GLY A 871 81.67 -5.66 40.07
N LYS A 872 80.72 -4.86 40.56
CA LYS A 872 80.81 -4.10 41.82
C LYS A 872 80.88 -5.02 43.04
N PHE A 873 80.11 -6.11 43.05
CA PHE A 873 80.16 -7.15 44.08
C PHE A 873 81.52 -7.88 44.11
N LEU A 874 82.03 -8.27 42.93
CA LEU A 874 83.37 -8.86 42.80
C LEU A 874 84.48 -7.88 43.24
N ALA A 875 84.37 -6.59 42.90
CA ALA A 875 85.31 -5.57 43.37
C ALA A 875 85.26 -5.42 44.91
N ALA A 876 84.08 -5.37 45.50
CA ALA A 876 83.90 -5.30 46.95
C ALA A 876 84.42 -6.55 47.68
N GLN A 877 84.23 -7.74 47.10
CA GLN A 877 84.76 -9.00 47.64
C GLN A 877 86.29 -9.06 47.60
N ASN A 878 86.92 -8.52 46.56
CA ASN A 878 88.38 -8.43 46.46
C ASN A 878 88.98 -7.31 47.34
N ALA A 879 88.19 -6.31 47.74
CA ALA A 879 88.65 -5.23 48.63
C ALA A 879 88.82 -5.65 50.11
N ALA A 880 88.36 -6.84 50.49
CA ALA A 880 88.47 -7.38 51.85
C ALA A 880 89.78 -8.19 52.10
N GLY A 881 90.84 -7.92 51.32
CA GLY A 881 91.97 -8.83 51.12
C GLY A 881 93.37 -8.32 51.47
N GLU A 882 93.59 -7.68 52.62
CA GLU A 882 94.94 -7.53 53.20
C GLU A 882 95.03 -8.01 54.67
N PRO A 883 96.11 -8.71 55.09
CA PRO A 883 96.12 -9.46 56.36
C PRO A 883 97.00 -8.85 57.47
N THR A 884 96.53 -8.85 58.73
CA THR A 884 97.44 -8.84 59.90
C THR A 884 96.82 -9.47 61.16
N THR A 885 97.54 -10.45 61.74
CA THR A 885 97.48 -10.95 63.15
C THR A 885 96.14 -11.27 63.83
N ALA A 886 95.88 -12.59 63.97
CA ALA A 886 95.27 -13.21 65.16
C ALA A 886 96.35 -13.34 66.29
N PRO A 887 96.12 -13.95 67.49
CA PRO A 887 94.96 -14.69 68.04
C PRO A 887 94.56 -14.21 69.48
N PRO A 888 93.84 -14.95 70.35
CA PRO A 888 93.12 -16.23 70.19
C PRO A 888 91.63 -16.21 70.63
N ALA A 889 90.92 -17.30 70.29
CA ALA A 889 89.59 -17.61 70.81
C ALA A 889 89.63 -18.19 72.24
N PRO A 890 88.48 -18.24 72.92
CA PRO A 890 88.00 -19.56 73.36
C PRO A 890 86.47 -19.78 73.27
N GLN A 891 86.11 -21.05 72.98
CA GLN A 891 84.90 -21.79 73.42
C GLN A 891 83.52 -21.47 72.78
N GLU A 892 82.88 -22.54 72.26
CA GLU A 892 81.41 -22.70 72.18
C GLU A 892 80.84 -22.98 73.58
N PRO A 893 79.55 -22.69 73.86
CA PRO A 893 78.39 -23.49 73.38
C PRO A 893 77.34 -22.63 72.64
N GLY A 894 76.21 -23.14 72.11
CA GLY A 894 75.74 -24.53 72.01
C GLY A 894 74.25 -24.69 72.37
N ALA A 895 73.43 -25.04 71.36
CA ALA A 895 72.02 -25.50 71.42
C ALA A 895 70.90 -24.52 71.85
N ALA A 896 69.71 -24.72 71.23
CA ALA A 896 68.39 -24.12 71.51
C ALA A 896 68.26 -22.59 71.28
N ASP A 897 67.07 -21.99 71.14
CA ASP A 897 65.70 -22.54 71.22
C ASP A 897 64.73 -21.88 70.20
N GLU A 898 63.46 -22.30 70.20
CA GLU A 898 62.40 -21.84 69.28
C GLU A 898 61.90 -20.39 69.50
N GLY A 899 61.63 -19.70 68.38
CA GLY A 899 60.30 -19.12 68.16
C GLY A 899 60.02 -17.63 68.43
N VAL A 900 58.74 -17.30 68.17
CA VAL A 900 58.03 -16.04 68.46
C VAL A 900 58.46 -14.76 67.70
N LEU A 901 57.80 -14.59 66.56
CA LEU A 901 57.23 -13.35 66.02
C LEU A 901 57.41 -12.06 66.85
N HIS A 902 57.81 -10.96 66.21
CA HIS A 902 57.29 -9.64 66.59
C HIS A 902 56.96 -8.76 65.37
N GLU A 903 55.67 -8.52 65.21
CA GLU A 903 55.11 -7.45 64.39
C GLU A 903 55.30 -6.12 65.13
N VAL A 904 55.72 -5.06 64.43
CA VAL A 904 55.85 -3.69 64.96
C VAL A 904 55.46 -2.69 63.88
N SER A 905 54.28 -2.09 64.01
CA SER A 905 53.91 -0.87 63.26
C SER A 905 54.50 0.36 63.94
N LEU A 906 55.09 1.27 63.16
CA LEU A 906 55.38 2.65 63.57
C LEU A 906 55.15 3.62 62.40
N GLU A 907 53.93 4.11 62.29
CA GLU A 907 53.72 5.56 62.07
C GLU A 907 54.10 6.24 63.41
N ASP A 908 54.64 7.45 63.49
CA ASP A 908 54.14 8.67 62.84
C ASP A 908 55.19 9.83 62.87
N ASN A 909 54.99 10.83 62.00
CA ASN A 909 55.47 12.24 62.02
C ASN A 909 56.94 12.62 62.33
N VAL A 910 57.54 13.44 61.44
CA VAL A 910 57.77 14.90 61.62
C VAL A 910 58.29 15.55 60.31
N ASP A 911 58.17 16.87 60.19
CA ASP A 911 58.02 17.66 58.97
C ASP A 911 59.32 18.33 58.41
N ARG A 912 59.44 18.37 57.06
CA ARG A 912 60.21 19.34 56.20
C ARG A 912 61.77 19.42 56.31
N PRO A 913 62.47 20.11 55.36
CA PRO A 913 61.97 20.87 54.20
C PRO A 913 62.43 20.43 52.79
N ARG A 914 61.62 20.78 51.79
CA ARG A 914 61.96 20.75 50.35
C ARG A 914 62.90 21.90 50.00
N GLY A 915 63.92 21.64 49.18
CA GLY A 915 64.75 22.64 48.52
C GLY A 915 64.85 22.30 47.02
N GLU A 916 64.86 23.32 46.16
CA GLU A 916 64.68 23.16 44.71
C GLU A 916 65.97 23.39 43.92
N ALA A 917 65.86 23.18 42.60
CA ALA A 917 66.91 23.34 41.58
C ALA A 917 68.12 22.38 41.65
N LEU A 918 68.08 21.32 40.82
CA LEU A 918 68.68 21.48 39.49
C LEU A 918 68.08 20.57 38.41
N ARG A 919 68.04 21.14 37.20
CA ARG A 919 67.65 20.56 35.90
C ARG A 919 68.34 19.21 35.60
N GLY A 920 67.56 18.26 35.08
CA GLY A 920 68.03 17.37 34.02
C GLY A 920 68.69 16.05 34.44
N GLN A 921 67.93 15.18 35.09
CA GLN A 921 68.13 13.73 34.98
C GLN A 921 66.77 13.05 35.10
N THR A 922 66.40 12.24 34.11
CA THR A 922 65.36 11.24 34.31
C THR A 922 65.81 10.31 35.42
N THR A 923 64.99 10.12 36.45
CA THR A 923 65.16 8.97 37.35
C THR A 923 65.29 7.70 36.50
N PRO A 924 66.16 6.74 36.86
CA PRO A 924 66.15 5.44 36.21
C PRO A 924 64.81 4.76 36.54
N GLU A 925 63.84 4.93 35.65
CA GLU A 925 62.60 4.15 35.67
C GLU A 925 63.00 2.68 35.67
N ASN A 926 62.66 1.99 36.76
CA ASN A 926 63.11 0.63 37.00
C ASN A 926 62.82 -0.23 35.75
N PRO A 927 63.84 -0.77 35.05
CA PRO A 927 63.61 -1.45 33.79
C PRO A 927 62.70 -2.67 33.97
N THR A 928 62.67 -3.27 35.17
CA THR A 928 61.71 -4.32 35.53
C THR A 928 60.26 -3.83 35.46
N ALA A 929 59.97 -2.60 35.89
CA ALA A 929 58.63 -2.02 35.83
C ALA A 929 58.24 -1.67 34.38
N GLN A 930 59.16 -1.08 33.61
CA GLN A 930 58.96 -0.82 32.18
C GLN A 930 58.71 -2.12 31.40
N ILE A 931 59.49 -3.19 31.65
CA ILE A 931 59.31 -4.53 31.09
C ILE A 931 57.93 -5.10 31.45
N MET A 932 57.51 -5.02 32.72
CA MET A 932 56.22 -5.56 33.16
C MET A 932 55.02 -4.80 32.57
N GLN A 933 55.15 -3.48 32.35
CA GLN A 933 54.12 -2.68 31.67
C GLN A 933 54.07 -2.99 30.17
N LEU A 934 55.22 -3.03 29.49
CA LEU A 934 55.30 -3.32 28.06
C LEU A 934 54.86 -4.75 27.72
N LEU A 935 55.18 -5.73 28.58
CA LEU A 935 54.64 -7.10 28.48
C LEU A 935 53.12 -7.13 28.65
N ARG A 936 52.55 -6.34 29.57
CA ARG A 936 51.10 -6.23 29.76
C ARG A 936 50.41 -5.68 28.51
N GLU A 937 51.01 -4.68 27.85
CA GLU A 937 50.49 -4.10 26.60
C GLU A 937 50.67 -4.99 25.37
N ILE A 938 51.71 -5.84 25.34
CA ILE A 938 51.89 -6.86 24.29
C ILE A 938 50.94 -8.05 24.51
N GLN A 939 50.62 -8.36 25.76
CA GLN A 939 49.73 -9.46 26.15
C GLN A 939 48.24 -9.10 26.02
N ASN A 940 47.90 -7.83 26.29
CA ASN A 940 46.57 -7.24 26.08
C ASN A 940 46.71 -5.99 25.17
N PRO A 941 46.85 -6.14 23.84
CA PRO A 941 46.61 -5.03 22.93
C PRO A 941 45.16 -4.54 23.11
N GLU A 942 44.94 -3.23 23.15
CA GLU A 942 43.60 -2.69 23.40
C GLU A 942 42.62 -3.15 22.31
N GLU A 943 41.45 -3.66 22.72
CA GLU A 943 40.36 -3.96 21.79
C GLU A 943 39.83 -2.65 21.19
N CYS A 944 40.32 -2.28 20.00
CA CYS A 944 39.87 -1.08 19.30
C CYS A 944 38.32 -1.04 19.22
N PRO A 945 37.67 0.11 19.49
CA PRO A 945 36.21 0.19 19.49
C PRO A 945 35.58 -0.25 18.16
N VAL A 946 34.96 -1.43 18.16
CA VAL A 946 34.23 -1.95 16.99
C VAL A 946 32.90 -1.21 16.86
N LEU A 947 32.95 0.00 16.31
CA LEU A 947 31.79 0.76 15.83
C LEU A 947 31.20 0.08 14.59
N GLY A 948 30.48 -1.02 14.83
CA GLY A 948 29.89 -1.85 13.79
C GLY A 948 29.34 -3.16 14.36
N SER A 949 28.16 -3.11 14.98
CA SER A 949 27.49 -4.26 15.60
C SER A 949 26.95 -5.27 14.56
N ASN A 950 27.85 -5.99 13.90
CA ASN A 950 27.53 -7.12 13.03
C ASN A 950 27.50 -8.41 13.85
N THR A 951 26.32 -8.76 14.37
CA THR A 951 26.07 -10.05 15.01
C THR A 951 26.20 -11.17 13.98
N CYS A 952 27.41 -11.72 13.82
CA CYS A 952 27.70 -12.75 12.85
C CYS A 952 27.16 -14.10 13.33
N ILE A 953 25.86 -14.33 13.12
CA ILE A 953 25.18 -15.60 13.40
C ILE A 953 25.88 -16.70 12.58
N PRO A 954 26.43 -17.76 13.21
CA PRO A 954 27.15 -18.81 12.50
C PRO A 954 26.16 -19.75 11.79
N PHE A 955 25.93 -19.51 10.49
CA PHE A 955 25.08 -20.35 9.66
C PHE A 955 25.76 -21.69 9.35
N PHE A 956 25.42 -22.72 10.12
CA PHE A 956 25.80 -24.11 9.82
C PHE A 956 24.88 -24.70 8.75
N TYR A 957 25.42 -24.95 7.56
CA TYR A 957 24.74 -25.69 6.50
C TYR A 957 24.97 -27.19 6.66
N GLN A 958 23.97 -27.90 7.17
CA GLN A 958 23.90 -29.36 7.05
C GLN A 958 22.78 -29.72 6.09
N ALA A 959 23.13 -30.35 4.97
CA ALA A 959 22.15 -30.89 4.04
C ALA A 959 21.51 -32.15 4.65
N ASP A 960 20.17 -32.17 4.73
CA ASP A 960 19.43 -33.39 5.02
C ASP A 960 19.03 -34.09 3.71
N HIS A 961 18.65 -35.37 3.80
CA HIS A 961 18.60 -36.34 2.69
C HIS A 961 17.59 -36.01 1.57
N ASN A 962 16.77 -34.97 1.75
CA ASN A 962 15.74 -34.51 0.80
C ASN A 962 16.08 -33.17 0.10
N ASN A 963 17.31 -32.65 0.23
CA ASN A 963 17.78 -31.40 -0.40
C ASN A 963 17.05 -30.10 0.01
N GLU A 964 16.24 -30.09 1.08
CA GLU A 964 15.69 -28.86 1.66
C GLU A 964 16.69 -28.19 2.62
N VAL A 965 17.07 -26.94 2.35
CA VAL A 965 17.98 -26.17 3.21
C VAL A 965 17.20 -25.52 4.36
N LYS A 966 17.22 -26.15 5.54
CA LYS A 966 16.72 -25.53 6.78
C LYS A 966 17.80 -24.67 7.43
N ILE A 967 17.55 -23.37 7.49
CA ILE A 967 18.35 -22.44 8.30
C ILE A 967 17.87 -22.53 9.75
N MET A 968 18.73 -23.00 10.65
CA MET A 968 18.53 -22.82 12.09
C MET A 968 19.31 -21.60 12.57
N VAL A 969 18.66 -20.76 13.36
CA VAL A 969 19.27 -19.65 14.10
C VAL A 969 19.24 -20.01 15.58
N VAL A 970 20.36 -19.74 16.27
CA VAL A 970 20.54 -19.90 17.72
C VAL A 970 20.88 -18.54 18.31
#